data_AF-A0AAU8LPS6-F1
#
_entry.id   AF-A0AAU8LPS6-F1
#
_cell.length_a   1.000
_cell.length_b   1.000
_cell.length_c   1.000
_cell.angle_alpha   90.00
_cell.angle_beta   90.00
_cell.angle_gamma   90.00
#
_symmetry.space_group_name_H-M   'P 1'
#
loop_
_entity.id
_entity.type
_entity.pdbx_description
1 polymer ?
#
loop_
_entity_poly.entity_id
_entity_poly.type
_entity_poly.pdbx_seq_one_letter_code
_entity_poly.pdbx_strand_id
1 'polypeptide(L)'
;MNSPQTPLTKGAQSDVPQPYYELMNAMQRVYNVGLYYPIGHNMTERAIGAFVHAVKENVDKRSGYLHFGLTEQSFSLQKRALDTKVPAVKIFHQMFSALHITSLDIHRDINADEARCFFEEIIAHNAKIRTCRDFSQMIITGLPESVKVRQLNSVPDEEDDTDEVPHDTSLPTIEYLLSSLMQRGIPEEMLTICRDLLLSVKEKLAERPLSNAGLASVTWEDVEKLLFDLAEFLQTAAQGEPDYPLEERYNIDALLAIVTALDEPGTDVRSTHEVKKAVNLLVDATKGPVHETQGEELEEKKSLRPRDRTDISVGELKEALLELEEYRAVRPIFQTDRCEQLSVLMVTLGRPLQPQLLIHIQHALTEYFAHVLELDEWYILLQGTRDLFKTLEKDRVRFILVLLTQALRSSPYSSVLIFVRDLCRELAGDELVLFWPFLVNELLVQGAEREPKVFQELCIVAGSLPKQDMRAALPYLKRLDALAERKIADSIFVAHPLALRFLFTLLLESSQVVYFSNRLMKGLQECPFSWLDKAVLPFLDSRSETDQHFLINLFHQENPLYPGQTLRDEGAAIIIERLPLLSAEQKKEQWIAESIAALARTPLLSAYALLVEIAQDRPFLRAGKWPKHARLAALKALKNY
;
A
#
# COMPACT_ATOMS: atom_id res chain seq x y z
N MET A 1 8.08 -5.75 42.95
CA MET A 1 9.40 -6.36 43.24
C MET A 1 10.42 -5.25 43.23
N ASN A 2 11.07 -4.99 44.37
CA ASN A 2 12.14 -4.01 44.50
C ASN A 2 13.42 -4.61 43.91
N SER A 3 14.14 -3.85 43.07
CA SER A 3 15.54 -4.10 42.79
C SER A 3 16.34 -2.79 42.89
N PRO A 4 17.54 -2.84 43.49
CA PRO A 4 18.28 -1.67 43.92
C PRO A 4 19.10 -1.11 42.76
N GLN A 5 18.92 0.17 42.44
CA GLN A 5 19.90 0.89 41.64
C GLN A 5 21.03 1.34 42.57
N THR A 6 22.22 0.83 42.29
CA THR A 6 23.50 1.26 42.84
C THR A 6 23.68 2.76 42.60
N PRO A 7 23.98 3.58 43.62
CA PRO A 7 24.19 5.00 43.41
C PRO A 7 25.54 5.21 42.72
N LEU A 8 25.48 5.79 41.51
CA LEU A 8 26.65 6.36 40.84
C LEU A 8 27.32 7.37 41.78
N THR A 9 28.63 7.21 41.93
CA THR A 9 29.53 8.04 42.70
C THR A 9 29.40 9.52 42.30
N LYS A 10 29.14 10.37 43.29
CA LYS A 10 29.04 11.84 43.17
C LYS A 10 30.38 12.44 42.68
N GLY A 11 30.56 12.56 41.37
CA GLY A 11 31.48 13.51 40.77
C GLY A 11 30.75 14.86 40.61
N ALA A 12 31.32 15.93 41.17
CA ALA A 12 30.95 17.34 41.02
C ALA A 12 29.43 17.63 40.85
N GLN A 13 28.75 17.90 41.97
CA GLN A 13 27.35 18.33 41.95
C GLN A 13 27.17 19.57 41.07
N SER A 14 26.46 19.43 39.95
CA SER A 14 25.97 20.60 39.20
C SER A 14 24.98 21.35 40.11
N ASP A 15 25.03 22.69 40.15
CA ASP A 15 24.12 23.59 40.89
C ASP A 15 22.63 23.52 40.47
N VAL A 16 22.26 22.49 39.71
CA VAL A 16 20.92 22.26 39.16
C VAL A 16 20.12 21.37 40.12
N PRO A 17 18.90 21.76 40.53
CA PRO A 17 18.04 20.94 41.38
C PRO A 17 17.71 19.58 40.73
N GLN A 18 17.77 18.50 41.51
CA GLN A 18 17.36 17.15 41.07
C GLN A 18 15.97 17.10 40.38
N PRO A 19 14.95 17.85 40.84
CA PRO A 19 13.64 17.89 40.19
C PRO A 19 13.66 18.32 38.71
N TYR A 20 14.66 19.09 38.28
CA TYR A 20 14.79 19.51 36.87
C TYR A 20 15.16 18.32 35.98
N TYR A 21 16.04 17.43 36.46
CA TYR A 21 16.39 16.21 35.72
C TYR A 21 15.22 15.21 35.71
N GLU A 22 14.44 15.13 36.77
CA GLU A 22 13.22 14.31 36.82
C GLU A 22 12.18 14.78 35.79
N LEU A 23 11.98 16.09 35.67
CA LEU A 23 11.15 16.68 34.63
C LEU A 23 11.66 16.35 33.22
N MET A 24 12.97 16.49 32.97
CA MET A 24 13.55 16.14 31.67
C MET A 24 13.37 14.66 31.32
N ASN A 25 13.53 13.77 32.30
CA ASN A 25 13.28 12.35 32.13
C ASN A 25 11.79 12.05 31.89
N ALA A 26 10.89 12.77 32.56
CA ALA A 26 9.46 12.65 32.33
C ALA A 26 9.08 13.10 30.91
N MET A 27 9.63 14.22 30.43
CA MET A 27 9.47 14.67 29.04
C MET A 27 9.99 13.62 28.06
N GLN A 28 11.19 13.08 28.29
CA GLN A 28 11.80 12.08 27.41
C GLN A 28 10.94 10.82 27.36
N ARG A 29 10.37 10.42 28.51
CA ARG A 29 9.46 9.29 28.59
C ARG A 29 8.20 9.53 27.78
N VAL A 30 7.57 10.70 27.88
CA VAL A 30 6.40 11.04 27.04
C VAL A 30 6.76 11.05 25.57
N TYR A 31 7.89 11.65 25.20
CA TYR A 31 8.36 11.67 23.81
C TYR A 31 8.58 10.25 23.27
N ASN A 32 9.31 9.41 24.00
CA ASN A 32 9.56 8.04 23.59
C ASN A 32 8.26 7.22 23.53
N VAL A 33 7.39 7.32 24.54
CA VAL A 33 6.11 6.59 24.56
C VAL A 33 5.16 7.09 23.46
N GLY A 34 5.07 8.40 23.24
CA GLY A 34 4.27 9.00 22.17
C GLY A 34 4.75 8.61 20.77
N LEU A 35 6.01 8.19 20.61
CA LEU A 35 6.52 7.63 19.36
C LEU A 35 6.07 6.18 19.09
N TYR A 36 5.66 5.41 20.10
CA TYR A 36 5.45 3.96 19.96
C TYR A 36 4.04 3.49 20.29
N TYR A 37 3.26 4.24 21.09
CA TYR A 37 1.95 3.81 21.54
C TYR A 37 0.84 4.77 21.10
N PRO A 38 -0.36 4.26 20.77
CA PRO A 38 -1.50 5.08 20.40
C PRO A 38 -2.07 5.86 21.58
N ILE A 39 -2.90 6.85 21.26
CA ILE A 39 -3.66 7.65 22.23
C ILE A 39 -4.57 6.72 23.06
N GLY A 40 -4.64 6.97 24.37
CA GLY A 40 -5.43 6.17 25.30
C GLY A 40 -4.73 4.91 25.83
N HIS A 41 -3.53 4.58 25.35
CA HIS A 41 -2.75 3.48 25.92
C HIS A 41 -2.29 3.81 27.35
N ASN A 42 -2.41 2.86 28.27
CA ASN A 42 -2.11 3.05 29.70
C ASN A 42 -0.69 3.59 29.95
N MET A 43 0.30 3.21 29.14
CA MET A 43 1.67 3.71 29.27
C MET A 43 1.78 5.18 28.86
N THR A 44 1.05 5.60 27.83
CA THR A 44 0.95 6.99 27.38
C THR A 44 0.31 7.85 28.46
N GLU A 45 -0.82 7.41 29.01
CA GLU A 45 -1.51 8.11 30.10
C GLU A 45 -0.64 8.24 31.35
N ARG A 46 0.08 7.18 31.74
CA ARG A 46 1.01 7.24 32.88
C ARG A 46 2.20 8.16 32.63
N ALA A 47 2.77 8.15 31.42
CA ALA A 47 3.89 9.01 31.07
C ALA A 47 3.45 10.49 31.08
N ILE A 48 2.31 10.80 30.48
CA ILE A 48 1.73 12.14 30.45
C ILE A 48 1.42 12.61 31.87
N GLY A 49 0.79 11.76 32.70
CA GLY A 49 0.52 12.07 34.10
C GLY A 49 1.78 12.40 34.89
N ALA A 50 2.87 11.63 34.70
CA ALA A 50 4.16 11.89 35.34
C ALA A 50 4.77 13.23 34.88
N PHE A 51 4.66 13.56 33.59
CA PHE A 51 5.11 14.85 33.05
C PHE A 51 4.31 16.02 33.64
N VAL A 52 2.98 15.95 33.63
CA VAL A 52 2.12 17.01 34.20
C VAL A 52 2.41 17.22 35.68
N HIS A 53 2.65 16.13 36.44
CA HIS A 53 3.08 16.21 37.83
C HIS A 53 4.42 16.94 37.98
N ALA A 54 5.43 16.54 37.18
CA ALA A 54 6.75 17.14 37.23
C ALA A 54 6.73 18.63 36.84
N VAL A 55 5.88 19.04 35.89
CA VAL A 55 5.68 20.46 35.56
C VAL A 55 5.17 21.21 36.80
N LYS A 56 4.11 20.71 37.45
CA LYS A 56 3.51 21.35 38.63
C LYS A 56 4.48 21.50 39.80
N GLU A 57 5.42 20.56 39.98
CA GLU A 57 6.44 20.61 41.02
C GLU A 57 7.56 21.61 40.72
N ASN A 58 7.89 21.80 39.44
CA ASN A 58 9.05 22.60 39.01
C ASN A 58 8.71 24.03 38.59
N VAL A 59 7.43 24.36 38.38
CA VAL A 59 7.00 25.72 38.00
C VAL A 59 7.37 26.74 39.07
N ASP A 60 7.87 27.89 38.63
CA ASP A 60 8.10 29.04 39.50
C ASP A 60 6.76 29.59 39.97
N LYS A 61 6.57 29.58 41.29
CA LYS A 61 5.33 30.02 41.95
C LYS A 61 4.95 31.47 41.62
N ARG A 62 5.90 32.31 41.22
CA ARG A 62 5.65 33.72 40.90
C ARG A 62 5.17 33.93 39.47
N SER A 63 5.79 33.26 38.50
CA SER A 63 5.42 33.39 37.09
C SER A 63 4.27 32.48 36.70
N GLY A 64 4.10 31.31 37.34
CA GLY A 64 3.13 30.31 36.93
C GLY A 64 3.53 29.56 35.64
N TYR A 65 4.73 29.83 35.12
CA TYR A 65 5.28 29.19 33.93
C TYR A 65 6.60 28.48 34.22
N LEU A 66 6.83 27.42 33.47
CA LEU A 66 8.09 26.72 33.38
C LEU A 66 8.80 27.17 32.10
N HIS A 67 9.84 27.97 32.26
CA HIS A 67 10.57 28.56 31.13
C HIS A 67 11.79 27.71 30.74
N PHE A 68 11.80 27.24 29.50
CA PHE A 68 12.96 26.64 28.85
C PHE A 68 13.60 27.67 27.91
N GLY A 69 14.91 27.90 28.07
CA GLY A 69 15.69 28.74 27.17
C GLY A 69 16.70 27.91 26.38
N LEU A 70 16.69 28.06 25.06
CA LEU A 70 17.66 27.45 24.16
C LEU A 70 18.65 28.50 23.65
N THR A 71 19.91 28.09 23.63
CA THR A 71 20.99 28.74 22.88
C THR A 71 21.71 27.66 22.08
N GLU A 72 22.53 28.05 21.10
CA GLU A 72 23.29 27.08 20.28
C GLU A 72 24.09 26.08 21.13
N GLN A 73 24.63 26.54 22.27
CA GLN A 73 25.53 25.76 23.11
C GLN A 73 24.92 25.26 24.42
N SER A 74 23.77 25.80 24.84
CA SER A 74 23.20 25.46 26.15
C SER A 74 21.69 25.35 26.13
N PHE A 75 21.19 24.41 26.93
CA PHE A 75 19.78 24.27 27.25
C PHE A 75 19.57 24.64 28.71
N SER A 76 18.65 25.55 28.99
CA SER A 76 18.42 26.07 30.34
C SER A 76 16.96 25.91 30.76
N LEU A 77 16.75 25.68 32.05
CA LEU A 77 15.44 25.64 32.70
C LEU A 77 15.42 26.67 33.81
N GLN A 78 14.46 27.60 33.76
CA GLN A 78 14.35 28.74 34.68
C GLN A 78 15.68 29.49 34.85
N LYS A 79 16.34 29.78 33.72
CA LYS A 79 17.65 30.47 33.64
C LYS A 79 18.83 29.70 34.28
N ARG A 80 18.66 28.41 34.60
CA ARG A 80 19.76 27.53 35.03
C ARG A 80 20.13 26.60 33.88
N ALA A 81 21.40 26.63 33.47
CA ALA A 81 21.91 25.73 32.43
C ALA A 81 21.86 24.28 32.91
N LEU A 82 21.31 23.39 32.07
CA LEU A 82 21.26 21.94 32.27
C LEU A 82 22.48 21.30 31.61
N ASP A 83 22.97 20.19 32.18
CA ASP A 83 24.07 19.44 31.60
C ASP A 83 23.61 18.66 30.35
N THR A 84 24.10 19.07 29.18
CA THR A 84 23.81 18.44 27.87
C THR A 84 24.42 17.05 27.72
N LYS A 85 25.26 16.60 28.66
CA LYS A 85 25.71 15.19 28.74
C LYS A 85 24.60 14.25 29.17
N VAL A 86 23.56 14.75 29.86
CA VAL A 86 22.41 13.93 30.25
C VAL A 86 21.59 13.60 28.99
N PRO A 87 21.30 12.31 28.70
CA PRO A 87 20.64 11.89 27.45
C PRO A 87 19.31 12.61 27.18
N ALA A 88 18.46 12.78 28.20
CA ALA A 88 17.20 13.50 28.08
C ALA A 88 17.41 14.96 27.61
N VAL A 89 18.33 15.67 28.28
CA VAL A 89 18.67 17.07 27.97
C VAL A 89 19.20 17.19 26.54
N LYS A 90 20.10 16.29 26.14
CA LYS A 90 20.67 16.24 24.79
C LYS A 90 19.60 16.09 23.70
N ILE A 91 18.66 15.16 23.89
CA ILE A 91 17.59 14.88 22.92
C ILE A 91 16.73 16.12 22.71
N PHE A 92 16.28 16.76 23.80
CA PHE A 92 15.45 17.96 23.70
C PHE A 92 16.22 19.17 23.18
N HIS A 93 17.50 19.34 23.55
CA HIS A 93 18.34 20.39 22.98
C HIS A 93 18.48 20.24 21.46
N GLN A 94 18.80 19.04 20.98
CA GLN A 94 18.91 18.77 19.54
C GLN A 94 17.58 18.96 18.81
N MET A 95 16.48 18.45 19.39
CA MET A 95 15.16 18.55 18.78
C MET A 95 14.66 19.99 18.70
N PHE A 96 14.73 20.75 19.80
CA PHE A 96 14.31 22.14 19.82
C PHE A 96 15.21 23.04 18.98
N SER A 97 16.51 22.74 18.92
CA SER A 97 17.45 23.43 18.03
C SER A 97 17.11 23.19 16.56
N ALA A 98 16.83 21.93 16.17
CA ALA A 98 16.40 21.59 14.82
C ALA A 98 15.07 22.27 14.44
N LEU A 99 14.18 22.48 15.42
CA LEU A 99 12.92 23.20 15.25
C LEU A 99 13.05 24.74 15.37
N HIS A 100 14.27 25.26 15.49
CA HIS A 100 14.58 26.68 15.70
C HIS A 100 13.83 27.32 16.88
N ILE A 101 13.53 26.55 17.93
CA ILE A 101 12.88 27.03 19.15
C ILE A 101 13.92 27.70 20.05
N THR A 102 13.77 28.99 20.30
CA THR A 102 14.66 29.76 21.20
C THR A 102 14.19 29.73 22.64
N SER A 103 12.88 29.68 22.86
CA SER A 103 12.32 29.52 24.21
C SER A 103 10.95 28.85 24.18
N LEU A 104 10.66 28.09 25.23
CA LEU A 104 9.41 27.38 25.43
C LEU A 104 8.91 27.67 26.85
N ASP A 105 7.69 28.18 26.98
CA ASP A 105 7.01 28.41 28.25
C ASP A 105 5.83 27.44 28.40
N ILE A 106 5.80 26.67 29.48
CA ILE A 106 4.71 25.74 29.80
C ILE A 106 3.98 26.24 31.05
N HIS A 107 2.67 26.47 30.96
CA HIS A 107 1.85 26.93 32.07
C HIS A 107 1.65 25.82 33.13
N ARG A 108 1.53 26.21 34.40
CA ARG A 108 1.32 25.29 35.52
C ARG A 108 0.10 24.39 35.38
N ASP A 109 -0.96 24.93 34.80
CA ASP A 109 -2.26 24.28 34.71
C ASP A 109 -2.44 23.46 33.44
N ILE A 110 -1.34 23.15 32.73
CA ILE A 110 -1.38 22.24 31.59
C ILE A 110 -2.06 20.92 32.00
N ASN A 111 -3.13 20.58 31.27
CA ASN A 111 -3.85 19.33 31.49
C ASN A 111 -3.25 18.19 30.65
N ALA A 112 -3.72 16.96 30.87
CA ALA A 112 -3.18 15.79 30.19
C ALA A 112 -3.41 15.84 28.66
N ASP A 113 -4.56 16.35 28.21
CA ASP A 113 -4.89 16.44 26.79
C ASP A 113 -4.05 17.51 26.07
N GLU A 114 -3.83 18.65 26.69
CA GLU A 114 -2.93 19.69 26.20
C GLU A 114 -1.48 19.21 26.15
N ALA A 115 -1.01 18.52 27.21
CA ALA A 115 0.31 17.92 27.20
C ALA A 115 0.46 16.90 26.07
N ARG A 116 -0.58 16.09 25.81
CA ARG A 116 -0.61 15.14 24.69
C ARG A 116 -0.46 15.86 23.36
N CYS A 117 -1.32 16.85 23.11
CA CYS A 117 -1.31 17.67 21.89
C CYS A 117 0.05 18.34 21.67
N PHE A 118 0.66 18.89 22.73
CA PHE A 118 2.00 19.47 22.66
C PHE A 118 3.06 18.46 22.15
N PHE A 119 3.11 17.26 22.73
CA PHE A 119 4.11 16.27 22.31
C PHE A 119 3.82 15.72 20.90
N GLU A 120 2.54 15.53 20.55
CA GLU A 120 2.13 15.12 19.20
C GLU A 120 2.60 16.12 18.14
N GLU A 121 2.37 17.41 18.35
CA GLU A 121 2.78 18.46 17.43
C GLU A 121 4.32 18.53 17.30
N ILE A 122 5.03 18.47 18.42
CA ILE A 122 6.50 18.48 18.41
C ILE A 122 7.08 17.25 17.70
N ILE A 123 6.51 16.05 17.92
CA ILE A 123 6.92 14.83 17.25
C ILE A 123 6.63 14.90 15.75
N ALA A 124 5.44 15.36 15.36
CA ALA A 124 5.03 15.51 13.97
C ALA A 124 5.94 16.49 13.22
N HIS A 125 6.24 17.64 13.83
CA HIS A 125 7.12 18.64 13.23
C HIS A 125 8.57 18.12 13.11
N ASN A 126 9.09 17.47 14.14
CA ASN A 126 10.43 16.85 14.09
C ASN A 126 10.51 15.75 13.01
N ALA A 127 9.46 14.94 12.85
CA ALA A 127 9.39 13.95 11.78
C ALA A 127 9.38 14.60 10.40
N LYS A 128 8.64 15.70 10.23
CA LYS A 128 8.58 16.46 8.98
C LYS A 128 9.91 17.16 8.64
N ILE A 129 10.66 17.66 9.62
CA ILE A 129 12.02 18.18 9.38
C ILE A 129 12.96 17.08 8.88
N ARG A 130 12.89 15.89 9.48
CA ARG A 130 13.73 14.76 9.08
C ARG A 130 13.43 14.25 7.66
N THR A 131 12.22 14.50 7.14
CA THR A 131 11.82 14.09 5.80
C THR A 131 11.95 15.20 4.75
N CYS A 132 11.99 16.48 5.14
CA CYS A 132 12.20 17.59 4.21
C CYS A 132 13.65 17.61 3.70
N ARG A 133 13.82 17.73 2.39
CA ARG A 133 15.14 17.86 1.74
C ARG A 133 15.55 19.32 1.52
N ASP A 134 14.60 20.25 1.62
CA ASP A 134 14.80 21.67 1.35
C ASP A 134 14.68 22.51 2.64
N PHE A 135 15.39 23.63 2.69
CA PHE A 135 15.33 24.60 3.79
C PHE A 135 14.04 25.42 3.70
N SER A 136 12.92 24.86 4.15
CA SER A 136 11.67 25.61 4.33
C SER A 136 11.57 26.13 5.77
N GLN A 137 11.33 27.44 5.94
CA GLN A 137 11.01 28.03 7.23
C GLN A 137 9.80 27.30 7.83
N MET A 138 9.97 26.72 9.01
CA MET A 138 8.95 25.89 9.64
C MET A 138 8.35 26.59 10.87
N ILE A 139 7.13 27.09 10.70
CA ILE A 139 6.35 27.67 11.79
C ILE A 139 5.61 26.53 12.50
N ILE A 140 5.84 26.36 13.80
CA ILE A 140 5.09 25.38 14.60
C ILE A 140 3.70 25.93 14.88
N THR A 141 2.69 25.33 14.29
CA THR A 141 1.28 25.64 14.51
C THR A 141 0.59 24.56 15.36
N GLY A 142 -0.59 24.85 15.92
CA GLY A 142 -1.40 23.85 16.62
C GLY A 142 -1.02 23.56 18.08
N LEU A 143 -0.11 24.34 18.66
CA LEU A 143 0.25 24.21 20.07
C LEU A 143 -0.91 24.64 20.99
N PRO A 144 -1.12 23.97 22.13
CA PRO A 144 -2.15 24.34 23.09
C PRO A 144 -1.86 25.71 23.72
N GLU A 145 -2.90 26.43 24.16
CA GLU A 145 -2.77 27.78 24.75
C GLU A 145 -1.89 27.82 26.02
N SER A 146 -1.76 26.68 26.71
CA SER A 146 -0.89 26.51 27.88
C SER A 146 0.59 26.42 27.53
N VAL A 147 0.96 26.35 26.24
CA VAL A 147 2.34 26.27 25.77
C VAL A 147 2.63 27.42 24.80
N LYS A 148 3.66 28.23 25.12
CA LYS A 148 4.11 29.32 24.25
C LYS A 148 5.51 29.02 23.75
N VAL A 149 5.70 29.06 22.44
CA VAL A 149 6.99 28.84 21.78
C VAL A 149 7.42 30.15 21.11
N ARG A 150 8.69 30.53 21.30
CA ARG A 150 9.35 31.54 20.48
C ARG A 150 10.32 30.83 19.54
N GLN A 151 10.19 31.10 18.25
CA GLN A 151 11.09 30.58 17.22
C GLN A 151 11.95 31.71 16.66
N LEU A 152 13.15 31.37 16.20
CA LEU A 152 13.98 32.29 15.45
C LEU A 152 13.39 32.43 14.04
N ASN A 153 12.75 33.56 13.76
CA ASN A 153 12.34 33.89 12.40
C ASN A 153 13.57 34.46 11.70
N SER A 154 14.27 33.64 10.92
CA SER A 154 15.22 34.14 9.93
C SER A 154 14.41 34.78 8.79
N VAL A 155 13.94 36.00 9.00
CA VAL A 155 13.51 36.85 7.89
C VAL A 155 14.81 37.26 7.19
N PRO A 156 14.99 37.03 5.88
CA PRO A 156 16.06 37.71 5.16
C PRO A 156 15.76 39.20 5.27
N ASP A 157 16.67 39.96 5.90
CA ASP A 157 16.52 41.40 6.10
C ASP A 157 16.28 42.10 4.74
N GLU A 158 15.02 42.41 4.45
CA GLU A 158 14.64 43.47 3.51
C GLU A 158 14.81 44.78 4.27
N GLU A 159 16.01 45.38 4.27
CA GLU A 159 16.27 46.82 4.42
C GLU A 159 17.79 47.09 4.58
N ASP A 160 18.48 47.39 3.48
CA ASP A 160 19.35 48.58 3.39
C ASP A 160 19.64 48.88 1.90
N ASP A 161 18.58 49.33 1.19
CA ASP A 161 18.65 49.75 -0.21
C ASP A 161 19.03 51.23 -0.28
N THR A 162 20.27 51.53 0.09
CA THR A 162 20.98 52.75 -0.33
C THR A 162 22.38 52.38 -0.78
N ASP A 163 22.49 51.92 -2.01
CA ASP A 163 23.39 52.53 -3.01
C ASP A 163 23.14 51.87 -4.36
N GLU A 164 22.89 52.71 -5.36
CA GLU A 164 22.69 52.36 -6.76
C GLU A 164 23.89 51.57 -7.29
N VAL A 165 23.80 50.24 -7.27
CA VAL A 165 24.53 49.37 -8.20
C VAL A 165 23.49 48.84 -9.18
N PRO A 166 23.66 49.04 -10.50
CA PRO A 166 22.69 48.52 -11.46
C PRO A 166 22.72 46.99 -11.38
N HIS A 167 21.64 46.41 -10.85
CA HIS A 167 21.40 44.98 -10.98
C HIS A 167 21.19 44.68 -12.46
N ASP A 168 22.26 44.19 -13.08
CA ASP A 168 22.23 43.56 -14.37
C ASP A 168 21.30 42.35 -14.27
N THR A 169 20.13 42.45 -14.88
CA THR A 169 19.14 41.36 -15.04
C THR A 169 19.57 40.43 -16.17
N SER A 170 20.87 40.16 -16.28
CA SER A 170 21.39 39.19 -17.22
C SER A 170 21.14 37.78 -16.67
N LEU A 171 20.36 37.00 -17.42
CA LEU A 171 20.29 35.54 -17.31
C LEU A 171 21.67 34.95 -16.96
N PRO A 172 21.75 33.93 -16.08
CA PRO A 172 23.03 33.34 -15.68
C PRO A 172 23.78 32.92 -16.94
N THR A 173 24.88 33.61 -17.23
CA THR A 173 25.72 33.35 -18.41
C THR A 173 26.45 32.02 -18.21
N ILE A 174 26.85 31.36 -19.29
CA ILE A 174 27.68 30.13 -19.22
C ILE A 174 28.92 30.35 -18.34
N GLU A 175 29.47 31.56 -18.32
CA GLU A 175 30.57 32.00 -17.44
C GLU A 175 30.20 31.88 -15.94
N TYR A 176 28.98 32.25 -15.55
CA TYR A 176 28.49 32.13 -14.18
C TYR A 176 28.34 30.66 -13.76
N LEU A 177 27.83 29.81 -14.65
CA LEU A 177 27.70 28.37 -14.42
C LEU A 177 29.07 27.69 -14.24
N LEU A 178 30.03 28.02 -15.12
CA LEU A 178 31.39 27.51 -15.03
C LEU A 178 32.10 28.01 -13.75
N SER A 179 31.81 29.25 -13.32
CA SER A 179 32.31 29.81 -12.07
C SER A 179 31.74 29.09 -10.84
N SER A 180 30.45 28.71 -10.85
CA SER A 180 29.83 27.91 -9.80
C SER A 180 30.43 26.50 -9.71
N LEU A 181 30.63 25.85 -10.85
CA LEU A 181 31.28 24.53 -10.93
C LEU A 181 32.74 24.56 -10.44
N MET A 182 33.46 25.66 -10.70
CA MET A 182 34.80 25.89 -10.15
C MET A 182 34.79 26.02 -8.63
N GLN A 183 33.83 26.75 -8.05
CA GLN A 183 33.67 26.86 -6.58
C GLN A 183 33.36 25.51 -5.92
N ARG A 184 32.77 24.56 -6.65
CA ARG A 184 32.51 23.20 -6.19
C ARG A 184 33.71 22.24 -6.35
N GLY A 185 34.87 22.75 -6.74
CA GLY A 185 36.13 21.99 -6.75
C GLY A 185 36.40 21.21 -8.03
N ILE A 186 35.71 21.52 -9.13
CA ILE A 186 36.04 20.94 -10.44
C ILE A 186 37.34 21.57 -10.97
N PRO A 187 38.33 20.77 -11.41
CA PRO A 187 39.59 21.28 -11.94
C PRO A 187 39.40 21.97 -13.29
N GLU A 188 40.23 22.99 -13.54
CA GLU A 188 40.14 23.91 -14.68
C GLU A 188 40.17 23.19 -16.05
N GLU A 189 40.91 22.08 -16.16
CA GLU A 189 40.99 21.23 -17.36
C GLU A 189 39.63 20.57 -17.71
N MET A 190 38.81 20.24 -16.71
CA MET A 190 37.47 19.68 -16.90
C MET A 190 36.44 20.77 -17.20
N LEU A 191 36.65 21.97 -16.67
CA LEU A 191 35.82 23.14 -17.01
C LEU A 191 36.00 23.54 -18.47
N THR A 192 37.20 23.40 -19.05
CA THR A 192 37.43 23.59 -20.49
C THR A 192 36.67 22.57 -21.33
N ILE A 193 36.61 21.30 -20.92
CA ILE A 193 35.84 20.26 -21.62
C ILE A 193 34.34 20.55 -21.54
N CYS A 194 33.83 20.94 -20.37
CA CYS A 194 32.43 21.33 -20.20
C CYS A 194 32.08 22.57 -21.03
N ARG A 195 33.01 23.53 -21.13
CA ARG A 195 32.87 24.74 -21.93
C ARG A 195 32.83 24.43 -23.42
N ASP A 196 33.74 23.60 -23.93
CA ASP A 196 33.78 23.18 -25.33
C ASP A 196 32.53 22.37 -25.70
N LEU A 197 32.03 21.52 -24.80
CA LEU A 197 30.79 20.78 -24.99
C LEU A 197 29.59 21.73 -25.10
N LEU A 198 29.44 22.69 -24.17
CA LEU A 198 28.36 23.69 -24.17
C LEU A 198 28.43 24.62 -25.41
N LEU A 199 29.63 24.98 -25.85
CA LEU A 199 29.84 25.77 -27.07
C LEU A 199 29.51 24.95 -28.33
N SER A 200 29.89 23.67 -28.40
CA SER A 200 29.53 22.79 -29.53
C SER A 200 28.03 22.54 -29.64
N VAL A 201 27.33 22.49 -28.50
CA VAL A 201 25.85 22.39 -28.44
C VAL A 201 25.21 23.67 -28.97
N LYS A 202 25.75 24.84 -28.59
CA LYS A 202 25.29 26.14 -29.09
C LYS A 202 25.46 26.27 -30.60
N GLU A 203 26.57 25.78 -31.17
CA GLU A 203 26.80 25.77 -32.61
C GLU A 203 25.86 24.80 -33.35
N LYS A 204 25.63 23.58 -32.84
CA LYS A 204 24.71 22.60 -33.45
C LYS A 204 23.24 23.03 -33.39
N LEU A 205 22.84 23.80 -32.38
CA LEU A 205 21.50 24.41 -32.27
C LEU A 205 21.22 25.44 -33.37
N ALA A 206 22.26 26.15 -33.84
CA ALA A 206 22.12 27.13 -34.92
C ALA A 206 21.87 26.46 -36.29
N GLU A 207 22.24 25.18 -36.45
CA GLU A 207 22.16 24.45 -37.72
C GLU A 207 20.85 23.65 -37.92
N ARG A 208 20.11 23.34 -36.85
CA ARG A 208 18.82 22.62 -36.91
C ARG A 208 17.81 23.17 -35.90
N PRO A 209 16.85 24.03 -36.31
CA PRO A 209 15.74 24.40 -35.44
C PRO A 209 14.81 23.20 -35.26
N LEU A 210 14.76 22.63 -34.06
CA LEU A 210 13.84 21.55 -33.69
C LEU A 210 12.51 22.15 -33.21
N SER A 211 11.40 21.46 -33.50
CA SER A 211 10.05 21.92 -33.18
C SER A 211 9.76 21.72 -31.69
N ASN A 212 9.70 22.83 -30.96
CA ASN A 212 9.47 22.87 -29.52
C ASN A 212 8.01 22.60 -29.15
N ALA A 213 7.76 21.47 -28.49
CA ALA A 213 6.53 21.25 -27.75
C ALA A 213 6.84 20.52 -26.44
N GLY A 214 6.83 21.29 -25.35
CA GLY A 214 6.68 20.78 -23.99
C GLY A 214 7.97 20.66 -23.21
N LEU A 215 8.15 21.54 -22.22
CA LEU A 215 9.02 21.39 -21.04
C LEU A 215 8.83 22.66 -20.18
N ALA A 216 8.33 22.54 -18.94
CA ALA A 216 8.09 23.69 -18.07
C ALA A 216 8.63 23.51 -16.64
N SER A 217 9.66 22.67 -16.44
CA SER A 217 10.18 22.44 -15.08
C SER A 217 11.63 21.92 -15.04
N VAL A 218 12.53 22.49 -15.85
CA VAL A 218 13.98 22.27 -15.67
C VAL A 218 14.58 23.55 -15.12
N THR A 219 15.41 23.46 -14.08
CA THR A 219 16.15 24.62 -13.55
C THR A 219 17.63 24.56 -13.96
N TRP A 220 18.34 25.69 -13.90
CA TRP A 220 19.79 25.72 -14.15
C TRP A 220 20.59 24.86 -13.15
N GLU A 221 20.04 24.58 -11.97
CA GLU A 221 20.63 23.65 -10.99
C GLU A 221 20.63 22.20 -11.50
N ASP A 222 19.59 21.79 -12.23
CA ASP A 222 19.54 20.45 -12.84
C ASP A 222 20.63 20.31 -13.91
N VAL A 223 20.86 21.35 -14.70
CA VAL A 223 21.92 21.41 -15.71
C VAL A 223 23.30 21.40 -15.06
N GLU A 224 23.48 22.17 -13.98
CA GLU A 224 24.72 22.20 -13.21
C GLU A 224 25.05 20.82 -12.62
N LYS A 225 24.05 20.15 -12.03
CA LYS A 225 24.22 18.81 -11.47
C LYS A 225 24.58 17.77 -12.52
N LEU A 226 23.96 17.84 -13.70
CA LEU A 226 24.23 16.92 -14.81
C LEU A 226 25.64 17.13 -15.37
N LEU A 227 26.12 18.37 -15.42
CA LEU A 227 27.51 18.69 -15.77
C LEU A 227 28.51 18.25 -14.69
N PHE A 228 28.11 18.35 -13.42
CA PHE A 228 28.93 17.88 -12.30
C PHE A 228 29.10 16.35 -12.34
N ASP A 229 28.00 15.61 -12.49
CA ASP A 229 28.01 14.14 -12.61
C ASP A 229 28.82 13.69 -13.85
N LEU A 230 28.76 14.45 -14.95
CA LEU A 230 29.56 14.21 -16.15
C LEU A 230 31.06 14.45 -15.90
N ALA A 231 31.42 15.51 -15.19
CA ALA A 231 32.81 15.83 -14.86
C ALA A 231 33.42 14.80 -13.90
N GLU A 232 32.66 14.32 -12.91
CA GLU A 232 33.07 13.25 -11.99
C GLU A 232 33.25 11.91 -12.73
N PHE A 233 32.36 11.62 -13.68
CA PHE A 233 32.50 10.46 -14.56
C PHE A 233 33.75 10.56 -15.46
N LEU A 234 34.04 11.72 -16.03
CA LEU A 234 35.24 11.93 -16.86
C LEU A 234 36.54 11.80 -16.04
N GLN A 235 36.54 12.26 -14.79
CA GLN A 235 37.67 12.05 -13.87
C GLN A 235 37.91 10.57 -13.55
N THR A 236 36.85 9.80 -13.39
CA THR A 236 36.95 8.35 -13.13
C THR A 236 37.29 7.56 -14.40
N ALA A 237 36.83 8.00 -15.58
CA ALA A 237 37.17 7.41 -16.87
C ALA A 237 38.59 7.73 -17.34
N ALA A 238 39.17 8.89 -16.98
CA ALA A 238 40.56 9.23 -17.33
C ALA A 238 41.62 8.28 -16.71
N GLN A 239 41.22 7.43 -15.75
CA GLN A 239 42.08 6.41 -15.13
C GLN A 239 42.11 5.07 -15.89
N GLY A 240 41.39 4.94 -17.01
CA GLY A 240 41.50 3.80 -17.93
C GLY A 240 41.01 4.16 -19.33
N GLU A 241 41.83 3.94 -20.36
CA GLU A 241 41.52 4.32 -21.74
C GLU A 241 40.11 3.86 -22.20
N PRO A 242 39.24 4.78 -22.67
CA PRO A 242 37.96 4.41 -23.25
C PRO A 242 38.10 4.14 -24.76
N ASP A 243 37.73 2.93 -25.17
CA ASP A 243 37.89 2.39 -26.53
C ASP A 243 36.83 2.86 -27.56
N TYR A 244 36.04 3.91 -27.26
CA TYR A 244 34.97 4.39 -28.15
C TYR A 244 34.82 5.93 -28.13
N PRO A 245 34.49 6.56 -29.28
CA PRO A 245 34.29 8.01 -29.36
C PRO A 245 33.08 8.46 -28.52
N LEU A 246 33.28 9.57 -27.79
CA LEU A 246 32.32 10.19 -26.87
C LEU A 246 30.93 10.47 -27.49
N GLU A 247 30.86 10.63 -28.81
CA GLU A 247 29.65 11.02 -29.54
C GLU A 247 28.57 9.92 -29.60
N GLU A 248 28.94 8.64 -29.46
CA GLU A 248 27.98 7.51 -29.52
C GLU A 248 27.43 7.10 -28.14
N ARG A 249 28.06 7.51 -27.04
CA ARG A 249 27.66 7.10 -25.68
C ARG A 249 26.66 8.04 -25.01
N TYR A 250 26.57 9.28 -25.46
CA TYR A 250 25.72 10.28 -24.82
C TYR A 250 24.70 10.79 -25.81
N ASN A 251 23.43 10.70 -25.43
CA ASN A 251 22.30 11.14 -26.23
C ASN A 251 22.32 12.67 -26.27
N ILE A 252 23.16 13.23 -27.15
CA ILE A 252 23.31 14.66 -27.41
C ILE A 252 21.95 15.30 -27.69
N ASP A 253 21.03 14.55 -28.32
CA ASP A 253 19.65 14.93 -28.56
C ASP A 253 18.85 15.22 -27.28
N ALA A 254 19.14 14.53 -26.17
CA ALA A 254 18.47 14.74 -24.89
C ALA A 254 19.01 15.97 -24.14
N LEU A 255 20.31 16.26 -24.23
CA LEU A 255 20.89 17.52 -23.77
C LEU A 255 20.38 18.71 -24.61
N LEU A 256 20.27 18.53 -25.93
CA LEU A 256 19.67 19.51 -26.84
C LEU A 256 18.21 19.80 -26.45
N ALA A 257 17.40 18.79 -26.19
CA ALA A 257 16.00 18.96 -25.80
C ALA A 257 15.85 19.77 -24.49
N ILE A 258 16.77 19.56 -23.53
CA ILE A 258 16.77 20.26 -22.24
C ILE A 258 17.18 21.73 -22.40
N VAL A 259 18.20 22.03 -23.20
CA VAL A 259 18.68 23.40 -23.43
C VAL A 259 17.69 24.22 -24.25
N THR A 260 17.05 23.61 -25.27
CA THR A 260 16.07 24.31 -26.13
C THR A 260 14.79 24.67 -25.36
N ALA A 261 14.44 23.88 -24.35
CA ALA A 261 13.27 24.11 -23.51
C ALA A 261 13.42 25.21 -22.46
N LEU A 262 14.65 25.58 -22.10
CA LEU A 262 14.91 26.64 -21.13
C LEU A 262 14.76 28.05 -21.73
N ASP A 263 14.60 28.16 -23.05
CA ASP A 263 14.62 29.43 -23.80
C ASP A 263 13.21 29.98 -24.15
N GLU A 264 12.12 29.23 -23.91
CA GLU A 264 10.74 29.69 -24.23
C GLU A 264 9.81 29.72 -22.99
N PRO A 265 9.20 30.88 -22.65
CA PRO A 265 8.36 31.00 -21.47
C PRO A 265 6.92 30.54 -21.71
N GLY A 266 6.57 29.40 -21.10
CA GLY A 266 5.22 29.06 -20.65
C GLY A 266 4.55 27.87 -21.34
N THR A 267 4.31 26.76 -20.62
CA THR A 267 3.11 25.90 -20.75
C THR A 267 3.03 24.68 -19.80
N ASP A 268 1.86 24.56 -19.16
CA ASP A 268 0.97 23.43 -18.81
C ASP A 268 1.42 21.99 -18.39
N VAL A 269 0.58 21.38 -17.56
CA VAL A 269 0.81 20.27 -16.59
C VAL A 269 0.83 18.85 -17.17
N ARG A 270 0.49 18.64 -18.45
CA ARG A 270 0.43 17.28 -19.07
C ARG A 270 1.77 16.71 -19.55
N SER A 271 2.85 17.49 -19.45
CA SER A 271 4.19 17.22 -20.02
C SER A 271 5.18 16.54 -19.05
N THR A 272 4.79 16.30 -17.80
CA THR A 272 5.68 15.77 -16.73
C THR A 272 6.14 14.31 -16.94
N HIS A 273 5.41 13.52 -17.72
CA HIS A 273 5.68 12.09 -17.89
C HIS A 273 6.79 11.81 -18.92
N GLU A 274 6.86 12.61 -19.98
CA GLU A 274 7.82 12.39 -21.07
C GLU A 274 9.22 12.96 -20.73
N VAL A 275 9.26 14.04 -19.96
CA VAL A 275 10.49 14.63 -19.42
C VAL A 275 11.14 13.70 -18.39
N LYS A 276 10.35 13.13 -17.46
CA LYS A 276 10.85 12.09 -16.54
C LYS A 276 11.40 10.89 -17.29
N LYS A 277 10.81 10.54 -18.42
CA LYS A 277 11.27 9.41 -19.25
C LYS A 277 12.60 9.72 -19.95
N ALA A 278 12.78 10.94 -20.46
CA ALA A 278 14.03 11.38 -21.09
C ALA A 278 15.18 11.50 -20.07
N VAL A 279 14.91 12.07 -18.89
CA VAL A 279 15.89 12.16 -17.77
C VAL A 279 16.23 10.77 -17.24
N ASN A 280 15.25 9.87 -17.08
CA ASN A 280 15.53 8.49 -16.66
C ASN A 280 16.33 7.71 -17.70
N LEU A 281 16.07 7.92 -19.01
CA LEU A 281 16.88 7.31 -20.08
C LEU A 281 18.33 7.82 -20.09
N LEU A 282 18.57 9.09 -19.76
CA LEU A 282 19.92 9.65 -19.56
C LEU A 282 20.60 9.06 -18.32
N VAL A 283 19.88 8.93 -17.22
CA VAL A 283 20.38 8.32 -15.97
C VAL A 283 20.66 6.83 -16.14
N ASP A 284 19.90 6.13 -16.98
CA ASP A 284 20.14 4.72 -17.29
C ASP A 284 21.30 4.54 -18.29
N ALA A 285 21.47 5.47 -19.24
CA ALA A 285 22.61 5.48 -20.16
C ALA A 285 23.94 5.80 -19.45
N THR A 286 23.94 6.65 -18.41
CA THR A 286 25.14 6.96 -17.61
C THR A 286 25.52 5.86 -16.63
N LYS A 287 24.59 4.96 -16.26
CA LYS A 287 24.87 3.81 -15.36
C LYS A 287 25.52 2.61 -16.04
N GLY A 288 25.62 2.61 -17.37
CA GLY A 288 26.17 1.49 -18.16
C GLY A 288 25.25 0.26 -18.14
N PRO A 289 25.37 -0.64 -19.14
CA PRO A 289 24.50 -1.81 -19.23
C PRO A 289 24.76 -2.79 -18.08
N VAL A 290 23.73 -3.07 -17.28
CA VAL A 290 23.71 -4.19 -16.32
C VAL A 290 23.63 -5.48 -17.13
N HIS A 291 24.69 -6.29 -17.12
CA HIS A 291 24.68 -7.60 -17.75
C HIS A 291 23.62 -8.51 -17.11
N GLU A 292 22.59 -8.86 -17.87
CA GLU A 292 21.68 -9.96 -17.57
C GLU A 292 22.45 -11.29 -17.59
N THR A 293 22.57 -11.94 -16.44
CA THR A 293 23.12 -13.29 -16.32
C THR A 293 22.07 -14.31 -16.80
N GLN A 294 22.23 -14.78 -18.04
CA GLN A 294 21.77 -16.11 -18.45
C GLN A 294 22.89 -17.14 -18.21
N GLY A 295 22.50 -18.37 -17.85
CA GLY A 295 23.32 -19.30 -17.08
C GLY A 295 24.29 -20.23 -17.84
N GLU A 296 24.77 -21.19 -17.03
CA GLU A 296 25.51 -22.44 -17.31
C GLU A 296 27.04 -22.47 -17.19
N GLU A 297 27.52 -23.67 -16.86
CA GLU A 297 28.66 -24.05 -16.04
C GLU A 297 30.05 -24.08 -16.73
N LEU A 298 31.08 -24.03 -15.87
CA LEU A 298 32.40 -24.72 -15.92
C LEU A 298 33.40 -24.38 -17.04
N GLU A 299 34.50 -23.69 -16.70
CA GLU A 299 35.79 -24.32 -16.36
C GLU A 299 36.90 -23.29 -16.04
N GLU A 300 37.86 -23.73 -15.23
CA GLU A 300 38.99 -23.01 -14.68
C GLU A 300 39.95 -22.42 -15.73
N LYS A 301 40.48 -21.21 -15.49
CA LYS A 301 41.94 -20.99 -15.49
C LYS A 301 42.37 -19.68 -14.83
N LYS A 302 43.38 -19.85 -13.98
CA LYS A 302 44.16 -18.88 -13.22
C LYS A 302 44.67 -17.71 -14.07
N SER A 303 44.61 -16.50 -13.51
CA SER A 303 45.76 -15.58 -13.50
C SER A 303 45.51 -14.34 -12.62
N LEU A 304 46.35 -14.24 -11.58
CA LEU A 304 46.96 -13.03 -11.00
C LEU A 304 46.06 -12.01 -10.24
N ARG A 305 46.09 -12.17 -8.91
CA ARG A 305 45.99 -11.11 -7.87
C ARG A 305 47.22 -10.16 -7.93
N PRO A 306 47.35 -9.12 -7.07
CA PRO A 306 46.39 -8.15 -6.51
C PRO A 306 46.95 -6.71 -6.39
N ARG A 307 46.10 -5.71 -6.09
CA ARG A 307 46.35 -4.77 -4.98
C ARG A 307 45.07 -4.04 -4.57
N ASP A 308 44.91 -3.98 -3.25
CA ASP A 308 44.02 -3.12 -2.46
C ASP A 308 42.52 -3.43 -2.46
N ARG A 309 42.18 -4.65 -2.03
CA ARG A 309 40.97 -4.88 -1.23
C ARG A 309 41.37 -5.41 0.13
N THR A 310 40.95 -4.72 1.18
CA THR A 310 40.97 -5.22 2.56
C THR A 310 40.08 -6.46 2.61
N ASP A 311 40.72 -7.62 2.62
CA ASP A 311 40.07 -8.91 2.84
C ASP A 311 39.52 -8.94 4.28
N ILE A 312 38.22 -8.67 4.44
CA ILE A 312 37.49 -9.08 5.64
C ILE A 312 37.48 -10.61 5.61
N SER A 313 38.16 -11.25 6.55
CA SER A 313 38.22 -12.71 6.61
C SER A 313 36.83 -13.29 6.86
N VAL A 314 36.57 -14.53 6.42
CA VAL A 314 35.30 -15.22 6.73
C VAL A 314 35.08 -15.34 8.26
N GLY A 315 36.15 -15.27 9.06
CA GLY A 315 36.10 -15.15 10.51
C GLY A 315 35.58 -13.78 10.96
N GLU A 316 36.13 -12.69 10.42
CA GLU A 316 35.70 -11.30 10.69
C GLU A 316 34.30 -11.02 10.14
N LEU A 317 33.89 -11.66 9.05
CA LEU A 317 32.53 -11.56 8.53
C LEU A 317 31.54 -12.34 9.41
N LYS A 318 31.99 -13.46 10.01
CA LYS A 318 31.22 -14.17 11.04
C LYS A 318 31.17 -13.40 12.35
N GLU A 319 32.24 -12.74 12.75
CA GLU A 319 32.25 -11.82 13.90
C GLU A 319 31.39 -10.59 13.65
N ALA A 320 31.44 -9.98 12.46
CA ALA A 320 30.57 -8.87 12.09
C ALA A 320 29.09 -9.29 11.93
N LEU A 321 28.83 -10.54 11.48
CA LEU A 321 27.49 -11.12 11.48
C LEU A 321 27.02 -11.46 12.91
N LEU A 322 27.91 -11.90 13.79
CA LEU A 322 27.63 -12.13 15.21
C LEU A 322 27.45 -10.80 15.97
N GLU A 323 28.19 -9.75 15.61
CA GLU A 323 27.98 -8.38 16.09
C GLU A 323 26.68 -7.80 15.52
N LEU A 324 26.31 -8.09 14.28
CA LEU A 324 24.99 -7.77 13.72
C LEU A 324 23.86 -8.60 14.36
N GLU A 325 24.13 -9.83 14.80
CA GLU A 325 23.24 -10.62 15.65
C GLU A 325 23.24 -10.11 17.11
N GLU A 326 24.30 -9.46 17.59
CA GLU A 326 24.29 -8.66 18.82
C GLU A 326 23.53 -7.33 18.60
N TYR A 327 23.45 -6.79 17.38
CA TYR A 327 22.49 -5.74 16.99
C TYR A 327 21.07 -6.27 16.73
N ARG A 328 20.84 -7.59 16.74
CA ARG A 328 19.53 -8.12 17.17
C ARG A 328 19.28 -7.87 18.66
N ALA A 329 20.05 -7.01 19.33
CA ALA A 329 19.62 -6.25 20.51
C ALA A 329 18.49 -5.23 20.23
N VAL A 330 17.62 -5.49 19.26
CA VAL A 330 16.19 -5.16 19.37
C VAL A 330 15.44 -6.23 20.20
N ARG A 331 16.06 -7.38 20.50
CA ARG A 331 15.53 -8.40 21.42
C ARG A 331 15.32 -7.96 22.89
N PRO A 332 15.91 -6.88 23.45
CA PRO A 332 15.51 -6.39 24.75
C PRO A 332 14.50 -5.22 24.69
N ILE A 333 14.02 -4.78 23.51
CA ILE A 333 12.83 -3.88 23.49
C ILE A 333 11.56 -4.71 23.70
N PHE A 334 11.55 -5.98 23.27
CA PHE A 334 10.40 -6.88 23.33
C PHE A 334 10.51 -7.98 24.41
N GLN A 335 11.01 -7.65 25.60
CA GLN A 335 10.80 -8.51 26.79
C GLN A 335 9.44 -8.28 27.46
N THR A 336 8.62 -7.40 26.90
CA THR A 336 7.37 -6.93 27.48
C THR A 336 6.18 -7.34 26.60
N ASP A 337 5.13 -7.81 27.29
CA ASP A 337 3.75 -7.99 26.88
C ASP A 337 3.47 -8.11 25.36
N ARG A 338 2.91 -9.24 24.92
CA ARG A 338 2.56 -9.43 23.50
C ARG A 338 1.68 -8.30 22.94
N CYS A 339 0.77 -7.75 23.75
CA CYS A 339 -0.06 -6.59 23.39
C CYS A 339 0.78 -5.38 22.95
N GLU A 340 1.92 -5.15 23.60
CA GLU A 340 2.84 -4.07 23.24
C GLU A 340 3.51 -4.33 21.90
N GLN A 341 3.95 -5.57 21.65
CA GLN A 341 4.56 -5.95 20.37
C GLN A 341 3.60 -5.69 19.20
N LEU A 342 2.35 -6.13 19.33
CA LEU A 342 1.34 -5.89 18.31
C LEU A 342 1.03 -4.40 18.14
N SER A 343 0.91 -3.65 19.23
CA SER A 343 0.69 -2.20 19.18
C SER A 343 1.79 -1.50 18.39
N VAL A 344 3.05 -1.84 18.66
CA VAL A 344 4.21 -1.29 17.94
C VAL A 344 4.16 -1.67 16.46
N LEU A 345 3.83 -2.92 16.12
CA LEU A 345 3.68 -3.34 14.72
C LEU A 345 2.59 -2.55 14.00
N MET A 346 1.41 -2.37 14.63
CA MET A 346 0.30 -1.62 14.05
C MET A 346 0.63 -0.13 13.85
N VAL A 347 1.27 0.52 14.83
CA VAL A 347 1.72 1.91 14.70
C VAL A 347 2.79 2.05 13.62
N THR A 348 3.70 1.08 13.51
CA THR A 348 4.77 1.08 12.51
C THR A 348 4.19 0.98 11.10
N LEU A 349 3.18 0.12 10.89
CA LEU A 349 2.46 0.03 9.60
C LEU A 349 1.85 1.37 9.15
N GLY A 350 1.51 2.24 10.10
CA GLY A 350 1.00 3.61 9.89
C GLY A 350 2.03 4.64 9.39
N ARG A 351 3.33 4.32 9.31
CA ARG A 351 4.40 5.30 8.96
C ARG A 351 5.13 4.93 7.69
N PRO A 352 5.53 5.81 6.77
CA PRO A 352 6.27 5.43 5.53
C PRO A 352 7.42 4.45 5.81
N LEU A 353 7.31 3.23 5.26
CA LEU A 353 8.24 2.13 5.52
C LEU A 353 9.10 1.85 4.29
N GLN A 354 10.37 1.52 4.55
CA GLN A 354 11.24 0.96 3.53
C GLN A 354 10.82 -0.49 3.21
N PRO A 355 11.01 -0.98 1.97
CA PRO A 355 10.62 -2.34 1.58
C PRO A 355 11.19 -3.45 2.47
N GLN A 356 12.43 -3.28 2.94
CA GLN A 356 13.06 -4.26 3.84
C GLN A 356 12.31 -4.36 5.17
N LEU A 357 11.90 -3.23 5.75
CA LEU A 357 11.18 -3.21 7.02
C LEU A 357 9.78 -3.85 6.89
N LEU A 358 9.14 -3.73 5.73
CA LEU A 358 7.87 -4.41 5.45
C LEU A 358 7.99 -5.93 5.50
N ILE A 359 9.06 -6.49 4.94
CA ILE A 359 9.33 -7.94 5.00
C ILE A 359 9.49 -8.40 6.45
N HIS A 360 10.22 -7.63 7.26
CA HIS A 360 10.38 -7.93 8.69
C HIS A 360 9.04 -7.86 9.44
N ILE A 361 8.21 -6.85 9.17
CA ILE A 361 6.88 -6.74 9.78
C ILE A 361 5.97 -7.89 9.35
N GLN A 362 6.00 -8.29 8.08
CA GLN A 362 5.22 -9.43 7.59
C GLN A 362 5.62 -10.73 8.31
N HIS A 363 6.92 -10.98 8.46
CA HIS A 363 7.41 -12.14 9.22
C HIS A 363 6.99 -12.05 10.69
N ALA A 364 7.14 -10.88 11.32
CA ALA A 364 6.74 -10.67 12.71
C ALA A 364 5.25 -10.89 12.93
N LEU A 365 4.38 -10.40 12.04
CA LEU A 365 2.93 -10.64 12.08
C LEU A 365 2.58 -12.12 11.90
N THR A 366 3.27 -12.80 10.98
CA THR A 366 3.06 -14.24 10.74
C THR A 366 3.45 -15.06 11.96
N GLU A 367 4.58 -14.75 12.59
CA GLU A 367 5.02 -15.37 13.84
C GLU A 367 4.06 -15.05 14.99
N TYR A 368 3.61 -13.79 15.10
CA TYR A 368 2.68 -13.36 16.14
C TYR A 368 1.32 -14.06 16.03
N PHE A 369 0.75 -14.16 14.83
CA PHE A 369 -0.51 -14.87 14.59
C PHE A 369 -0.36 -16.39 14.55
N ALA A 370 0.86 -16.93 14.62
CA ALA A 370 1.06 -18.36 14.83
C ALA A 370 0.61 -18.80 16.23
N HIS A 371 0.16 -17.90 17.11
CA HIS A 371 -0.34 -18.19 18.45
C HIS A 371 -1.79 -17.71 18.60
N VAL A 372 -2.51 -18.20 19.61
CA VAL A 372 -3.86 -17.71 19.94
C VAL A 372 -3.76 -16.23 20.31
N LEU A 373 -4.68 -15.42 19.78
CA LEU A 373 -4.83 -14.02 20.12
C LEU A 373 -5.73 -13.88 21.36
N GLU A 374 -5.22 -13.20 22.38
CA GLU A 374 -6.00 -12.80 23.54
C GLU A 374 -6.96 -11.65 23.18
N LEU A 375 -7.95 -11.39 24.05
CA LEU A 375 -9.00 -10.42 23.78
C LEU A 375 -8.46 -8.99 23.62
N ASP A 376 -7.46 -8.62 24.42
CA ASP A 376 -6.81 -7.31 24.35
C ASP A 376 -5.97 -7.18 23.06
N GLU A 377 -5.28 -8.25 22.65
CA GLU A 377 -4.53 -8.29 21.39
C GLU A 377 -5.47 -8.17 20.18
N TRP A 378 -6.61 -8.85 20.21
CA TRP A 378 -7.62 -8.76 19.17
C TRP A 378 -8.18 -7.34 19.04
N TYR A 379 -8.44 -6.69 20.17
CA TYR A 379 -8.88 -5.30 20.20
C TYR A 379 -7.82 -4.36 19.60
N ILE A 380 -6.54 -4.53 19.94
CA ILE A 380 -5.43 -3.76 19.38
C ILE A 380 -5.34 -3.96 17.86
N LEU A 381 -5.50 -5.19 17.37
CA LEU A 381 -5.50 -5.48 15.93
C LEU A 381 -6.63 -4.76 15.20
N LEU A 382 -7.86 -4.85 15.73
CA LEU A 382 -9.04 -4.22 15.13
C LEU A 382 -8.92 -2.69 15.15
N GLN A 383 -8.62 -2.12 16.31
CA GLN A 383 -8.48 -0.67 16.48
C GLN A 383 -7.33 -0.12 15.64
N GLY A 384 -6.18 -0.79 15.67
CA GLY A 384 -5.03 -0.43 14.83
C GLY A 384 -5.40 -0.47 13.35
N THR A 385 -6.10 -1.50 12.88
CA THR A 385 -6.52 -1.59 11.48
C THR A 385 -7.47 -0.45 11.11
N ARG A 386 -8.45 -0.14 11.97
CA ARG A 386 -9.38 0.98 11.79
C ARG A 386 -8.64 2.32 11.72
N ASP A 387 -7.64 2.53 12.55
CA ASP A 387 -6.88 3.78 12.54
C ASP A 387 -6.01 3.92 11.27
N LEU A 388 -5.61 2.81 10.64
CA LEU A 388 -4.98 2.86 9.31
C LEU A 388 -5.95 3.39 8.23
N PHE A 389 -7.23 3.03 8.27
CA PHE A 389 -8.23 3.57 7.32
C PHE A 389 -8.38 5.08 7.42
N LYS A 390 -8.22 5.66 8.62
CA LYS A 390 -8.35 7.09 8.86
C LYS A 390 -7.10 7.89 8.49
N THR A 391 -5.92 7.29 8.67
CA THR A 391 -4.63 8.01 8.64
C THR A 391 -3.87 7.83 7.34
N LEU A 392 -4.12 6.76 6.60
CA LEU A 392 -3.32 6.40 5.42
C LEU A 392 -4.09 6.59 4.10
N GLU A 393 -3.31 6.76 3.04
CA GLU A 393 -3.82 6.73 1.66
C GLU A 393 -4.37 5.34 1.30
N LYS A 394 -5.40 5.32 0.44
CA LYS A 394 -6.17 4.12 0.07
C LYS A 394 -5.31 2.96 -0.42
N ASP A 395 -4.30 3.22 -1.26
CA ASP A 395 -3.45 2.17 -1.83
C ASP A 395 -2.53 1.54 -0.79
N ARG A 396 -2.11 2.33 0.19
CA ARG A 396 -1.30 1.84 1.29
C ARG A 396 -2.12 1.00 2.27
N VAL A 397 -3.34 1.42 2.59
CA VAL A 397 -4.28 0.62 3.39
C VAL A 397 -4.51 -0.73 2.71
N ARG A 398 -4.77 -0.74 1.41
CA ARG A 398 -4.95 -1.97 0.62
C ARG A 398 -3.76 -2.92 0.75
N PHE A 399 -2.54 -2.40 0.60
CA PHE A 399 -1.33 -3.22 0.75
C PHE A 399 -1.21 -3.84 2.15
N ILE A 400 -1.46 -3.05 3.19
CA ILE A 400 -1.41 -3.54 4.58
C ILE A 400 -2.49 -4.59 4.85
N LEU A 401 -3.70 -4.42 4.29
CA LEU A 401 -4.77 -5.41 4.39
C LEU A 401 -4.39 -6.75 3.76
N VAL A 402 -3.65 -6.77 2.64
CA VAL A 402 -3.09 -8.02 2.10
C VAL A 402 -2.19 -8.69 3.12
N LEU A 403 -1.25 -7.94 3.72
CA LEU A 403 -0.32 -8.49 4.72
C LEU A 403 -1.05 -9.08 5.93
N LEU A 404 -2.01 -8.34 6.49
CA LEU A 404 -2.77 -8.77 7.67
C LEU A 404 -3.63 -10.00 7.37
N THR A 405 -4.38 -9.99 6.27
CA THR A 405 -5.24 -11.12 5.88
C THR A 405 -4.42 -12.37 5.56
N GLN A 406 -3.27 -12.24 4.88
CA GLN A 406 -2.39 -13.36 4.60
C GLN A 406 -1.77 -13.96 5.87
N ALA A 407 -1.32 -13.13 6.80
CA ALA A 407 -0.76 -13.58 8.07
C ALA A 407 -1.84 -14.29 8.93
N LEU A 408 -3.05 -13.73 9.02
CA LEU A 408 -4.18 -14.36 9.70
C LEU A 408 -4.62 -15.67 9.04
N ARG A 409 -4.60 -15.73 7.71
CA ARG A 409 -4.95 -16.96 6.97
C ARG A 409 -4.01 -18.12 7.28
N SER A 410 -2.75 -17.80 7.55
CA SER A 410 -1.71 -18.76 7.90
C SER A 410 -1.80 -19.20 9.36
N SER A 411 -2.60 -18.51 10.19
CA SER A 411 -2.82 -18.88 11.59
C SER A 411 -3.67 -20.14 11.71
N PRO A 412 -3.26 -21.13 12.53
CA PRO A 412 -4.13 -22.25 12.89
C PRO A 412 -5.12 -21.90 14.01
N TYR A 413 -4.93 -20.77 14.69
CA TYR A 413 -5.69 -20.39 15.90
C TYR A 413 -6.70 -19.27 15.67
N SER A 414 -6.48 -18.45 14.65
CA SER A 414 -7.34 -17.30 14.33
C SER A 414 -8.06 -17.51 13.02
N SER A 415 -9.33 -17.12 12.97
CA SER A 415 -10.12 -17.14 11.73
C SER A 415 -10.10 -15.77 11.08
N VAL A 416 -9.58 -15.71 9.85
CA VAL A 416 -9.62 -14.47 9.04
C VAL A 416 -11.07 -14.01 8.81
N LEU A 417 -12.05 -14.92 8.75
CA LEU A 417 -13.46 -14.54 8.63
C LEU A 417 -13.99 -13.84 9.89
N ILE A 418 -13.51 -14.22 11.09
CA ILE A 418 -13.88 -13.53 12.33
C ILE A 418 -13.30 -12.11 12.34
N PHE A 419 -12.04 -11.96 11.92
CA PHE A 419 -11.39 -10.64 11.78
C PHE A 419 -12.16 -9.74 10.80
N VAL A 420 -12.47 -10.26 9.61
CA VAL A 420 -13.22 -9.55 8.57
C VAL A 420 -14.61 -9.15 9.09
N ARG A 421 -15.31 -10.03 9.82
CA ARG A 421 -16.63 -9.73 10.41
C ARG A 421 -16.55 -8.59 11.41
N ASP A 422 -15.60 -8.66 12.34
CA ASP A 422 -15.49 -7.65 13.39
C ASP A 422 -15.03 -6.30 12.83
N LEU A 423 -14.13 -6.31 11.85
CA LEU A 423 -13.74 -5.10 11.14
C LEU A 423 -14.90 -4.49 10.34
N CYS A 424 -15.70 -5.30 9.63
CA CYS A 424 -16.91 -4.82 8.93
C CYS A 424 -17.93 -4.14 9.86
N ARG A 425 -17.96 -4.47 11.16
CA ARG A 425 -18.85 -3.83 12.14
C ARG A 425 -18.35 -2.43 12.55
N GLU A 426 -17.04 -2.18 12.42
CA GLU A 426 -16.38 -0.93 12.79
C GLU A 426 -16.25 0.06 11.62
N LEU A 427 -16.29 -0.43 10.36
CA LEU A 427 -16.16 0.38 9.15
C LEU A 427 -17.52 0.89 8.66
N ALA A 428 -17.55 2.11 8.10
CA ALA A 428 -18.75 2.70 7.51
C ALA A 428 -18.47 3.39 6.17
N GLY A 429 -19.51 3.50 5.33
CA GLY A 429 -19.47 4.26 4.08
C GLY A 429 -18.30 3.88 3.16
N ASP A 430 -17.50 4.87 2.80
CA ASP A 430 -16.35 4.73 1.90
C ASP A 430 -15.28 3.75 2.39
N GLU A 431 -15.13 3.58 3.72
CA GLU A 431 -14.17 2.64 4.29
C GLU A 431 -14.58 1.19 3.99
N LEU A 432 -15.88 0.90 4.08
CA LEU A 432 -16.42 -0.42 3.75
C LEU A 432 -16.29 -0.69 2.24
N VAL A 433 -16.50 0.32 1.39
CA VAL A 433 -16.27 0.21 -0.06
C VAL A 433 -14.80 -0.11 -0.35
N LEU A 434 -13.87 0.55 0.35
CA LEU A 434 -12.44 0.30 0.23
C LEU A 434 -12.06 -1.12 0.69
N PHE A 435 -12.69 -1.61 1.75
CA PHE A 435 -12.44 -2.93 2.33
C PHE A 435 -13.11 -4.09 1.56
N TRP A 436 -14.17 -3.81 0.81
CA TRP A 436 -14.99 -4.83 0.15
C TRP A 436 -14.22 -5.87 -0.69
N PRO A 437 -13.20 -5.52 -1.51
CA PRO A 437 -12.40 -6.51 -2.23
C PRO A 437 -11.77 -7.57 -1.32
N PHE A 438 -11.32 -7.18 -0.13
CA PHE A 438 -10.68 -8.09 0.83
C PHE A 438 -11.71 -8.98 1.51
N LEU A 439 -12.86 -8.41 1.90
CA LEU A 439 -14.01 -9.17 2.39
C LEU A 439 -14.41 -10.28 1.40
N VAL A 440 -14.60 -9.91 0.13
CA VAL A 440 -15.01 -10.87 -0.90
C VAL A 440 -13.90 -11.88 -1.19
N ASN A 441 -12.64 -11.45 -1.22
CA ASN A 441 -11.51 -12.36 -1.38
C ASN A 441 -11.50 -13.44 -0.29
N GLU A 442 -11.65 -13.08 0.98
CA GLU A 442 -11.65 -14.07 2.06
C GLU A 442 -12.87 -14.98 2.04
N LEU A 443 -14.06 -14.49 1.64
CA LEU A 443 -15.23 -15.34 1.40
C LEU A 443 -14.96 -16.38 0.30
N LEU A 444 -14.35 -15.96 -0.81
CA LEU A 444 -14.01 -16.84 -1.92
C LEU A 444 -12.92 -17.85 -1.53
N VAL A 445 -11.88 -17.43 -0.79
CA VAL A 445 -10.75 -18.31 -0.41
C VAL A 445 -11.13 -19.31 0.68
N GLN A 446 -11.82 -18.88 1.74
CA GLN A 446 -12.11 -19.72 2.91
C GLN A 446 -13.37 -20.56 2.74
N GLY A 447 -14.38 -20.05 2.03
CA GLY A 447 -15.68 -20.71 1.93
C GLY A 447 -16.42 -20.84 3.26
N ALA A 448 -17.46 -21.68 3.27
CA ALA A 448 -18.39 -21.82 4.41
C ALA A 448 -17.98 -22.87 5.46
N GLU A 449 -16.93 -23.66 5.20
CA GLU A 449 -16.65 -24.89 5.95
C GLU A 449 -16.17 -24.64 7.38
N ARG A 450 -15.29 -23.65 7.58
CA ARG A 450 -14.70 -23.38 8.90
C ARG A 450 -15.67 -22.67 9.84
N GLU A 451 -16.33 -21.63 9.34
CA GLU A 451 -17.15 -20.71 10.14
C GLU A 451 -18.49 -20.40 9.44
N PRO A 452 -19.43 -21.37 9.35
CA PRO A 452 -20.62 -21.24 8.50
C PRO A 452 -21.53 -20.08 8.90
N LYS A 453 -21.65 -19.79 10.21
CA LYS A 453 -22.47 -18.67 10.71
C LYS A 453 -21.84 -17.32 10.34
N VAL A 454 -20.54 -17.16 10.58
CA VAL A 454 -19.81 -15.94 10.23
C VAL A 454 -19.79 -15.74 8.73
N PHE A 455 -19.61 -16.81 7.96
CA PHE A 455 -19.69 -16.78 6.50
C PHE A 455 -21.03 -16.23 6.01
N GLN A 456 -22.15 -16.69 6.57
CA GLN A 456 -23.48 -16.18 6.21
C GLN A 456 -23.67 -14.71 6.56
N GLU A 457 -23.22 -14.26 7.74
CA GLU A 457 -23.23 -12.84 8.12
C GLU A 457 -22.44 -12.00 7.12
N LEU A 458 -21.23 -12.44 6.77
CA LEU A 458 -20.36 -11.75 5.83
C LEU A 458 -20.90 -11.75 4.40
N CYS A 459 -21.63 -12.79 3.98
CA CYS A 459 -22.32 -12.79 2.68
C CYS A 459 -23.35 -11.66 2.59
N ILE A 460 -24.08 -11.39 3.69
CA ILE A 460 -25.05 -10.30 3.75
C ILE A 460 -24.35 -8.96 3.62
N VAL A 461 -23.24 -8.76 4.33
CA VAL A 461 -22.44 -7.52 4.26
C VAL A 461 -21.83 -7.33 2.86
N ALA A 462 -21.27 -8.38 2.27
CA ALA A 462 -20.71 -8.33 0.92
C ALA A 462 -21.79 -8.01 -0.13
N GLY A 463 -23.02 -8.49 0.09
CA GLY A 463 -24.19 -8.27 -0.76
C GLY A 463 -24.92 -6.95 -0.56
N SER A 464 -24.68 -6.22 0.53
CA SER A 464 -25.44 -5.01 0.88
C SER A 464 -24.93 -3.72 0.23
N LEU A 465 -23.71 -3.74 -0.29
CA LEU A 465 -23.12 -2.57 -0.96
C LEU A 465 -23.87 -2.21 -2.26
N PRO A 466 -23.91 -0.93 -2.65
CA PRO A 466 -24.47 -0.55 -3.94
C PRO A 466 -23.77 -1.25 -5.11
N LYS A 467 -24.56 -1.68 -6.10
CA LYS A 467 -24.06 -2.39 -7.29
C LYS A 467 -22.94 -1.64 -8.03
N GLN A 468 -23.00 -0.30 -8.04
CA GLN A 468 -21.98 0.55 -8.65
C GLN A 468 -20.65 0.45 -7.92
N ASP A 469 -20.66 0.43 -6.59
CA ASP A 469 -19.45 0.36 -5.77
C ASP A 469 -18.79 -1.02 -5.90
N MET A 470 -19.58 -2.09 -5.89
CA MET A 470 -19.07 -3.45 -6.15
C MET A 470 -18.38 -3.54 -7.52
N ARG A 471 -18.95 -2.91 -8.56
CA ARG A 471 -18.33 -2.84 -9.90
C ARG A 471 -17.04 -2.04 -9.90
N ALA A 472 -17.02 -0.89 -9.23
CA ALA A 472 -15.83 -0.05 -9.12
C ALA A 472 -14.68 -0.75 -8.34
N ALA A 473 -15.03 -1.62 -7.40
CA ALA A 473 -14.10 -2.37 -6.57
C ALA A 473 -13.56 -3.65 -7.26
N LEU A 474 -14.23 -4.16 -8.30
CA LEU A 474 -13.88 -5.39 -9.02
C LEU A 474 -12.44 -5.43 -9.58
N PRO A 475 -11.86 -4.35 -10.15
CA PRO A 475 -10.47 -4.37 -10.61
C PRO A 475 -9.45 -4.69 -9.51
N TYR A 476 -9.74 -4.30 -8.25
CA TYR A 476 -8.89 -4.62 -7.12
C TYR A 476 -9.07 -6.07 -6.67
N LEU A 477 -10.30 -6.57 -6.63
CA LEU A 477 -10.58 -7.97 -6.33
C LEU A 477 -9.85 -8.92 -7.31
N LYS A 478 -9.76 -8.53 -8.60
CA LYS A 478 -9.03 -9.29 -9.64
C LYS A 478 -7.53 -9.46 -9.35
N ARG A 479 -6.94 -8.60 -8.53
CA ARG A 479 -5.52 -8.65 -8.14
C ARG A 479 -5.26 -9.47 -6.88
N LEU A 480 -6.30 -9.89 -6.18
CA LEU A 480 -6.19 -10.67 -4.94
C LEU A 480 -6.25 -12.17 -5.23
N ASP A 481 -5.73 -12.97 -4.30
CA ASP A 481 -5.47 -14.41 -4.42
C ASP A 481 -6.64 -15.22 -5.00
N ALA A 482 -7.88 -14.92 -4.60
CA ALA A 482 -9.05 -15.66 -5.06
C ALA A 482 -9.17 -15.66 -6.59
N LEU A 483 -8.96 -14.49 -7.21
CA LEU A 483 -9.12 -14.31 -8.65
C LEU A 483 -7.78 -14.40 -9.39
N ALA A 484 -6.70 -13.89 -8.80
CA ALA A 484 -5.37 -13.93 -9.40
C ALA A 484 -4.83 -15.36 -9.49
N GLU A 485 -4.98 -16.14 -8.42
CA GLU A 485 -4.44 -17.50 -8.32
C GLU A 485 -5.52 -18.59 -8.45
N ARG A 486 -6.78 -18.20 -8.70
CA ARG A 486 -7.94 -19.10 -8.78
C ARG A 486 -8.16 -19.94 -7.52
N LYS A 487 -7.72 -19.44 -6.35
CA LYS A 487 -7.91 -20.08 -5.04
C LYS A 487 -9.30 -19.81 -4.51
N ILE A 488 -10.28 -20.60 -4.96
CA ILE A 488 -11.68 -20.46 -4.56
C ILE A 488 -12.20 -21.75 -3.96
N ALA A 489 -12.78 -21.67 -2.77
CA ALA A 489 -13.38 -22.79 -2.07
C ALA A 489 -14.65 -23.28 -2.79
N ASP A 490 -14.81 -24.59 -2.93
CA ASP A 490 -15.96 -25.19 -3.62
C ASP A 490 -17.30 -24.89 -2.90
N SER A 491 -17.25 -24.78 -1.57
CA SER A 491 -18.43 -24.60 -0.72
C SER A 491 -19.20 -23.30 -0.99
N ILE A 492 -18.57 -22.25 -1.56
CA ILE A 492 -19.28 -21.01 -1.93
C ILE A 492 -20.28 -21.22 -3.07
N PHE A 493 -19.98 -22.17 -3.95
CA PHE A 493 -20.81 -22.47 -5.11
C PHE A 493 -21.90 -23.48 -4.80
N VAL A 494 -21.88 -24.19 -3.67
CA VAL A 494 -22.95 -25.15 -3.34
C VAL A 494 -24.16 -24.42 -2.74
N ALA A 495 -23.94 -23.55 -1.76
CA ALA A 495 -25.04 -22.92 -1.00
C ALA A 495 -25.65 -21.68 -1.66
N HIS A 496 -25.01 -21.13 -2.70
CA HIS A 496 -25.41 -19.91 -3.43
C HIS A 496 -26.19 -18.87 -2.60
N PRO A 497 -25.56 -18.20 -1.62
CA PRO A 497 -26.25 -17.24 -0.77
C PRO A 497 -26.92 -16.15 -1.60
N LEU A 498 -28.20 -15.85 -1.33
CA LEU A 498 -28.99 -14.86 -2.08
C LEU A 498 -28.28 -13.49 -2.14
N ALA A 499 -27.61 -13.12 -1.05
CA ALA A 499 -26.87 -11.87 -0.95
C ALA A 499 -25.70 -11.77 -1.95
N LEU A 500 -25.12 -12.89 -2.38
CA LEU A 500 -23.97 -12.92 -3.29
C LEU A 500 -24.33 -13.01 -4.79
N ARG A 501 -25.62 -12.96 -5.15
CA ARG A 501 -26.05 -13.10 -6.55
C ARG A 501 -25.42 -12.10 -7.50
N PHE A 502 -25.41 -10.84 -7.10
CA PHE A 502 -24.81 -9.80 -7.92
C PHE A 502 -23.30 -10.01 -8.05
N LEU A 503 -22.63 -10.48 -6.98
CA LEU A 503 -21.22 -10.89 -7.06
C LEU A 503 -21.03 -12.04 -8.08
N PHE A 504 -21.85 -13.10 -8.05
CA PHE A 504 -21.75 -14.17 -9.04
C PHE A 504 -21.98 -13.66 -10.47
N THR A 505 -22.87 -12.69 -10.65
CA THR A 505 -23.05 -12.02 -11.94
C THR A 505 -21.76 -11.31 -12.38
N LEU A 506 -21.13 -10.53 -11.50
CA LEU A 506 -19.86 -9.85 -11.80
C LEU A 506 -18.72 -10.84 -12.13
N LEU A 507 -18.70 -12.00 -11.47
CA LEU A 507 -17.72 -13.05 -11.75
C LEU A 507 -17.96 -13.71 -13.12
N LEU A 508 -19.23 -13.91 -13.50
CA LEU A 508 -19.62 -14.37 -14.84
C LEU A 508 -19.36 -13.33 -15.93
N GLU A 509 -19.41 -12.03 -15.62
CA GLU A 509 -19.03 -10.94 -16.55
C GLU A 509 -17.50 -10.76 -16.66
N SER A 510 -16.71 -11.53 -15.92
CA SER A 510 -15.25 -11.41 -15.91
C SER A 510 -14.56 -12.17 -17.05
N SER A 511 -13.28 -11.89 -17.28
CA SER A 511 -12.44 -12.65 -18.23
C SER A 511 -12.27 -14.13 -17.88
N GLN A 512 -12.70 -14.55 -16.68
CA GLN A 512 -12.64 -15.94 -16.22
C GLN A 512 -14.03 -16.63 -16.25
N VAL A 513 -14.97 -16.11 -17.06
CA VAL A 513 -16.35 -16.61 -17.16
C VAL A 513 -16.45 -18.14 -17.28
N VAL A 514 -15.61 -18.78 -18.10
CA VAL A 514 -15.65 -20.24 -18.30
C VAL A 514 -15.33 -20.98 -16.99
N TYR A 515 -14.37 -20.48 -16.21
CA TYR A 515 -14.01 -21.07 -14.92
C TYR A 515 -15.17 -20.96 -13.93
N PHE A 516 -15.76 -19.76 -13.80
CA PHE A 516 -16.88 -19.52 -12.90
C PHE A 516 -18.15 -20.25 -13.31
N SER A 517 -18.45 -20.31 -14.60
CA SER A 517 -19.62 -21.01 -15.14
C SER A 517 -19.57 -22.49 -14.80
N ASN A 518 -18.41 -23.14 -14.96
CA ASN A 518 -18.26 -24.55 -14.57
C ASN A 518 -18.51 -24.77 -13.08
N ARG A 519 -17.97 -23.90 -12.23
CA ARG A 519 -18.13 -24.00 -10.77
C ARG A 519 -19.57 -23.79 -10.34
N LEU A 520 -20.23 -22.76 -10.87
CA LEU A 520 -21.64 -22.44 -10.59
C LEU A 520 -22.57 -23.55 -11.12
N MET A 521 -22.35 -24.06 -12.32
CA MET A 521 -23.13 -25.17 -12.86
C MET A 521 -23.02 -26.42 -11.98
N LYS A 522 -21.82 -26.78 -11.53
CA LYS A 522 -21.62 -27.91 -10.61
C LYS A 522 -22.38 -27.69 -9.29
N GLY A 523 -22.27 -26.49 -8.73
CA GLY A 523 -23.03 -26.10 -7.55
C GLY A 523 -24.54 -26.22 -7.73
N LEU A 524 -25.06 -25.75 -8.87
CA LEU A 524 -26.50 -25.78 -9.17
C LEU A 524 -27.01 -27.19 -9.45
N GLN A 525 -26.15 -28.09 -9.94
CA GLN A 525 -26.49 -29.51 -10.05
C GLN A 525 -26.72 -30.16 -8.69
N GLU A 526 -25.95 -29.75 -7.67
CA GLU A 526 -26.09 -30.25 -6.30
C GLU A 526 -27.27 -29.58 -5.57
N CYS A 527 -27.40 -28.26 -5.71
CA CYS A 527 -28.42 -27.45 -5.04
C CYS A 527 -29.12 -26.50 -6.04
N PRO A 528 -30.05 -27.01 -6.85
CA PRO A 528 -30.79 -26.18 -7.79
C PRO A 528 -31.70 -25.19 -7.06
N PHE A 529 -31.81 -23.98 -7.58
CA PHE A 529 -32.73 -22.99 -7.05
C PHE A 529 -34.18 -23.33 -7.33
N SER A 530 -34.47 -23.90 -8.51
CA SER A 530 -35.82 -24.07 -9.02
C SER A 530 -35.93 -25.30 -9.93
N TRP A 531 -37.11 -25.50 -10.49
CA TRP A 531 -37.34 -26.53 -11.50
C TRP A 531 -36.67 -26.20 -12.84
N LEU A 532 -36.46 -24.92 -13.15
CA LEU A 532 -36.00 -24.48 -14.47
C LEU A 532 -34.51 -24.79 -14.65
N ASP A 533 -33.68 -24.35 -13.71
CA ASP A 533 -32.26 -24.66 -13.70
C ASP A 533 -32.02 -26.17 -13.60
N LYS A 534 -32.76 -26.90 -12.76
CA LYS A 534 -32.67 -28.38 -12.73
C LYS A 534 -32.92 -29.01 -14.12
N ALA A 535 -33.87 -28.48 -14.88
CA ALA A 535 -34.20 -28.96 -16.22
C ALA A 535 -33.21 -28.52 -17.31
N VAL A 536 -32.63 -27.32 -17.19
CA VAL A 536 -31.77 -26.72 -18.22
C VAL A 536 -30.30 -27.07 -18.02
N LEU A 537 -29.82 -27.20 -16.78
CA LEU A 537 -28.41 -27.42 -16.44
C LEU A 537 -27.73 -28.58 -17.20
N PRO A 538 -28.36 -29.75 -17.42
CA PRO A 538 -27.72 -30.85 -18.15
C PRO A 538 -27.38 -30.51 -19.60
N PHE A 539 -28.01 -29.48 -20.16
CA PHE A 539 -27.78 -29.02 -21.53
C PHE A 539 -26.72 -27.94 -21.63
N LEU A 540 -26.38 -27.24 -20.55
CA LEU A 540 -25.50 -26.07 -20.60
C LEU A 540 -24.05 -26.47 -20.83
N ASP A 541 -23.35 -25.68 -21.65
CA ASP A 541 -21.91 -25.73 -21.86
C ASP A 541 -21.30 -24.43 -21.33
N SER A 542 -20.35 -24.54 -20.40
CA SER A 542 -19.64 -23.41 -19.82
C SER A 542 -18.83 -22.59 -20.81
N ARG A 543 -18.57 -23.12 -22.02
CA ARG A 543 -17.88 -22.41 -23.11
C ARG A 543 -18.82 -21.65 -24.02
N SER A 544 -20.13 -21.93 -23.99
CA SER A 544 -21.10 -21.26 -24.86
C SER A 544 -21.49 -19.90 -24.28
N GLU A 545 -21.34 -18.84 -25.08
CA GLU A 545 -21.74 -17.48 -24.69
C GLU A 545 -23.24 -17.38 -24.39
N THR A 546 -24.07 -18.13 -25.14
CA THR A 546 -25.53 -18.18 -24.92
C THR A 546 -25.88 -18.73 -23.54
N ASP A 547 -25.11 -19.72 -23.09
CA ASP A 547 -25.38 -20.44 -21.84
C ASP A 547 -24.86 -19.65 -20.64
N GLN A 548 -23.72 -18.99 -20.82
CA GLN A 548 -23.22 -18.00 -19.88
C GLN A 548 -24.23 -16.85 -19.70
N HIS A 549 -24.85 -16.37 -20.78
CA HIS A 549 -25.90 -15.36 -20.71
C HIS A 549 -27.14 -15.86 -19.95
N PHE A 550 -27.56 -17.10 -20.19
CA PHE A 550 -28.64 -17.73 -19.41
C PHE A 550 -28.30 -17.79 -17.91
N LEU A 551 -27.07 -18.18 -17.54
CA LEU A 551 -26.62 -18.19 -16.14
C LEU A 551 -26.64 -16.77 -15.54
N ILE A 552 -26.17 -15.76 -16.26
CA ILE A 552 -26.22 -14.37 -15.82
C ILE A 552 -27.68 -13.95 -15.55
N ASN A 553 -28.60 -14.23 -16.47
CA ASN A 553 -30.03 -13.92 -16.34
C ASN A 553 -30.69 -14.68 -15.18
N LEU A 554 -30.24 -15.91 -14.89
CA LEU A 554 -30.67 -16.71 -13.75
C LEU A 554 -30.28 -16.04 -12.42
N PHE A 555 -29.03 -15.58 -12.29
CA PHE A 555 -28.55 -14.90 -11.08
C PHE A 555 -29.10 -13.47 -10.92
N HIS A 556 -29.56 -12.85 -12.01
CA HIS A 556 -30.25 -11.56 -11.98
C HIS A 556 -31.70 -11.61 -11.49
N GLN A 557 -32.32 -12.79 -11.43
CA GLN A 557 -33.71 -12.89 -10.94
C GLN A 557 -33.82 -12.43 -9.49
N GLU A 558 -34.83 -11.61 -9.19
CA GLU A 558 -35.15 -11.23 -7.81
C GLU A 558 -35.58 -12.46 -6.98
N ASN A 559 -36.41 -13.31 -7.57
CA ASN A 559 -36.88 -14.55 -6.95
C ASN A 559 -36.56 -15.75 -7.84
N PRO A 560 -35.63 -16.64 -7.44
CA PRO A 560 -35.21 -17.72 -8.32
C PRO A 560 -36.24 -18.86 -8.38
N LEU A 561 -37.10 -18.98 -7.36
CA LEU A 561 -38.08 -20.06 -7.25
C LEU A 561 -39.18 -19.88 -8.31
N TYR A 562 -39.39 -18.64 -8.73
CA TYR A 562 -40.39 -18.23 -9.71
C TYR A 562 -39.72 -17.42 -10.82
N PRO A 563 -38.98 -18.08 -11.74
CA PRO A 563 -38.29 -17.39 -12.82
C PRO A 563 -39.26 -16.56 -13.66
N GLY A 564 -38.84 -15.38 -14.11
CA GLY A 564 -39.62 -14.54 -15.03
C GLY A 564 -39.87 -15.23 -16.37
N GLN A 565 -40.86 -14.74 -17.13
CA GLN A 565 -41.27 -15.36 -18.40
C GLN A 565 -40.11 -15.42 -19.41
N THR A 566 -39.31 -14.36 -19.51
CA THR A 566 -38.14 -14.28 -20.41
C THR A 566 -37.15 -15.40 -20.15
N LEU A 567 -36.75 -15.61 -18.89
CA LEU A 567 -35.81 -16.67 -18.52
C LEU A 567 -36.39 -18.06 -18.77
N ARG A 568 -37.70 -18.25 -18.56
CA ARG A 568 -38.36 -19.52 -18.89
C ARG A 568 -38.34 -19.78 -20.40
N ASP A 569 -38.60 -18.76 -21.22
CA ASP A 569 -38.59 -18.88 -22.67
C ASP A 569 -37.16 -19.17 -23.19
N GLU A 570 -36.13 -18.52 -22.63
CA GLU A 570 -34.72 -18.83 -22.90
C GLU A 570 -34.38 -20.28 -22.53
N GLY A 571 -34.73 -20.72 -21.32
CA GLY A 571 -34.49 -22.10 -20.88
C GLY A 571 -35.21 -23.14 -21.73
N ALA A 572 -36.46 -22.86 -22.12
CA ALA A 572 -37.21 -23.72 -23.03
C ALA A 572 -36.58 -23.76 -24.43
N ALA A 573 -36.09 -22.64 -24.96
CA ALA A 573 -35.38 -22.60 -26.23
C ALA A 573 -34.13 -23.50 -26.21
N ILE A 574 -33.33 -23.44 -25.14
CA ILE A 574 -32.15 -24.31 -24.94
C ILE A 574 -32.56 -25.79 -24.96
N ILE A 575 -33.61 -26.16 -24.22
CA ILE A 575 -34.12 -27.54 -24.19
C ILE A 575 -34.60 -27.96 -25.59
N ILE A 576 -35.39 -27.12 -26.27
CA ILE A 576 -35.94 -27.43 -27.59
C ILE A 576 -34.84 -27.66 -28.63
N GLU A 577 -33.81 -26.84 -28.60
CA GLU A 577 -32.68 -26.93 -29.53
C GLU A 577 -31.83 -28.17 -29.28
N ARG A 578 -31.51 -28.48 -28.01
CA ARG A 578 -30.49 -29.48 -27.67
C ARG A 578 -31.04 -30.86 -27.34
N LEU A 579 -32.27 -30.96 -26.86
CA LEU A 579 -32.90 -32.24 -26.53
C LEU A 579 -32.93 -33.22 -27.73
N PRO A 580 -33.27 -32.81 -28.97
CA PRO A 580 -33.23 -33.69 -30.13
C PRO A 580 -31.83 -34.22 -30.47
N LEU A 581 -30.78 -33.43 -30.19
CA LEU A 581 -29.38 -33.69 -30.54
C LEU A 581 -28.70 -34.72 -29.63
N LEU A 582 -29.31 -35.05 -28.48
CA LEU A 582 -28.77 -36.04 -27.54
C LEU A 582 -28.60 -37.43 -28.17
N SER A 583 -27.55 -38.13 -27.73
CA SER A 583 -27.30 -39.53 -28.12
C SER A 583 -28.41 -40.47 -27.61
N ALA A 584 -28.52 -41.66 -28.20
CA ALA A 584 -29.50 -42.66 -27.77
C ALA A 584 -29.28 -43.14 -26.31
N GLU A 585 -28.06 -43.04 -25.79
CA GLU A 585 -27.73 -43.37 -24.41
C GLU A 585 -28.15 -42.26 -23.45
N GLN A 586 -27.78 -41.01 -23.77
CA GLN A 586 -28.19 -39.84 -23.00
C GLN A 586 -29.72 -39.75 -22.93
N LYS A 587 -30.42 -40.04 -24.03
CA LYS A 587 -31.88 -40.09 -24.09
C LYS A 587 -32.52 -41.00 -23.03
N LYS A 588 -31.78 -41.98 -22.49
CA LYS A 588 -32.27 -42.90 -21.47
C LYS A 588 -32.14 -42.37 -20.05
N GLU A 589 -31.42 -41.28 -19.82
CA GLU A 589 -31.18 -40.73 -18.49
C GLU A 589 -32.46 -40.19 -17.84
N GLN A 590 -32.48 -40.14 -16.50
CA GLN A 590 -33.68 -39.82 -15.73
C GLN A 590 -34.08 -38.34 -15.81
N TRP A 591 -33.10 -37.44 -15.88
CA TRP A 591 -33.32 -35.98 -15.91
C TRP A 591 -34.04 -35.51 -17.18
N ILE A 592 -34.08 -36.32 -18.24
CA ILE A 592 -34.80 -35.99 -19.48
C ILE A 592 -36.30 -35.89 -19.27
N ALA A 593 -36.87 -36.74 -18.42
CA ALA A 593 -38.29 -36.65 -18.10
C ALA A 593 -38.61 -35.31 -17.39
N GLU A 594 -37.68 -34.80 -16.57
CA GLU A 594 -37.82 -33.50 -15.90
C GLU A 594 -37.72 -32.35 -16.89
N SER A 595 -36.77 -32.44 -17.84
CA SER A 595 -36.60 -31.45 -18.92
C SER A 595 -37.81 -31.38 -19.85
N ILE A 596 -38.39 -32.53 -20.19
CA ILE A 596 -39.63 -32.60 -20.98
C ILE A 596 -40.82 -32.03 -20.20
N ALA A 597 -40.92 -32.32 -18.91
CA ALA A 597 -41.98 -31.77 -18.06
C ALA A 597 -41.87 -30.25 -17.89
N ALA A 598 -40.65 -29.70 -17.90
CA ALA A 598 -40.38 -28.27 -17.84
C ALA A 598 -40.97 -27.51 -19.04
N LEU A 599 -40.96 -28.09 -20.24
CA LEU A 599 -41.54 -27.49 -21.46
C LEU A 599 -43.05 -27.22 -21.37
N ALA A 600 -43.78 -27.94 -20.50
CA ALA A 600 -45.20 -27.68 -20.26
C ALA A 600 -45.46 -26.34 -19.57
N ARG A 601 -44.45 -25.74 -18.95
CA ARG A 601 -44.59 -24.50 -18.15
C ARG A 601 -44.31 -23.24 -18.96
N THR A 602 -44.10 -23.38 -20.27
CA THR A 602 -43.73 -22.32 -21.20
C THR A 602 -44.62 -22.37 -22.44
N PRO A 603 -45.44 -21.34 -22.71
CA PRO A 603 -46.38 -21.31 -23.83
C PRO A 603 -45.69 -20.99 -25.17
N LEU A 604 -44.65 -21.75 -25.53
CA LEU A 604 -43.96 -21.66 -26.82
C LEU A 604 -44.50 -22.70 -27.81
N LEU A 605 -44.92 -22.27 -28.99
CA LEU A 605 -45.41 -23.16 -30.06
C LEU A 605 -44.38 -24.24 -30.45
N SER A 606 -43.09 -23.89 -30.43
CA SER A 606 -41.99 -24.82 -30.68
C SER A 606 -41.87 -25.90 -29.59
N ALA A 607 -42.12 -25.54 -28.32
CA ALA A 607 -42.17 -26.51 -27.23
C ALA A 607 -43.31 -27.50 -27.45
N TYR A 608 -44.50 -27.02 -27.80
CA TYR A 608 -45.66 -27.86 -28.09
C TYR A 608 -45.38 -28.83 -29.26
N ALA A 609 -44.82 -28.32 -30.36
CA ALA A 609 -44.47 -29.13 -31.52
C ALA A 609 -43.49 -30.26 -31.16
N LEU A 610 -42.45 -29.96 -30.39
CA LEU A 610 -41.48 -30.97 -29.94
C LEU A 610 -42.12 -32.00 -29.00
N LEU A 611 -42.98 -31.58 -28.07
CA LEU A 611 -43.70 -32.50 -27.18
C LEU A 611 -44.61 -33.46 -27.96
N VAL A 612 -45.29 -32.99 -29.01
CA VAL A 612 -46.09 -33.83 -29.90
C VAL A 612 -45.21 -34.82 -30.66
N GLU A 613 -44.07 -34.39 -31.19
CA GLU A 613 -43.12 -35.28 -31.87
C GLU A 613 -42.66 -36.41 -30.95
N ILE A 614 -42.22 -36.09 -29.73
CA ILE A 614 -41.76 -37.07 -28.75
C ILE A 614 -42.90 -38.04 -28.40
N ALA A 615 -44.10 -37.53 -28.11
CA ALA A 615 -45.24 -38.35 -27.71
C ALA A 615 -45.71 -39.33 -28.81
N GLN A 616 -45.59 -38.94 -30.08
CA GLN A 616 -46.05 -39.72 -31.23
C GLN A 616 -45.01 -40.73 -31.75
N ASP A 617 -43.78 -40.71 -31.26
CA ASP A 617 -42.74 -41.65 -31.66
C ASP A 617 -43.11 -43.09 -31.23
N ARG A 618 -43.65 -43.87 -32.17
CA ARG A 618 -44.06 -45.26 -31.95
C ARG A 618 -43.04 -46.23 -32.57
N PRO A 619 -42.51 -47.19 -31.79
CA PRO A 619 -41.61 -48.22 -32.32
C PRO A 619 -42.44 -49.27 -33.06
N PHE A 620 -42.84 -49.00 -34.31
CA PHE A 620 -43.58 -49.99 -35.11
C PHE A 620 -42.64 -50.95 -35.85
N LEU A 621 -41.48 -50.51 -36.34
CA LEU A 621 -40.51 -51.36 -37.07
C LEU A 621 -39.02 -50.97 -36.92
N ARG A 622 -38.71 -49.77 -36.41
CA ARG A 622 -37.35 -49.34 -36.03
C ARG A 622 -37.34 -49.04 -34.54
N ALA A 623 -36.18 -49.16 -33.88
CA ALA A 623 -36.01 -48.65 -32.53
C ALA A 623 -36.44 -47.17 -32.53
N GLY A 624 -37.46 -46.83 -31.74
CA GLY A 624 -37.95 -45.45 -31.63
C GLY A 624 -36.81 -44.52 -31.21
N LYS A 625 -36.84 -43.29 -31.71
CA LYS A 625 -35.84 -42.27 -31.35
C LYS A 625 -35.89 -41.93 -29.85
N TRP A 626 -37.06 -42.10 -29.23
CA TRP A 626 -37.34 -41.75 -27.83
C TRP A 626 -37.71 -42.95 -26.96
N PRO A 627 -37.08 -43.10 -25.79
CA PRO A 627 -37.41 -44.18 -24.86
C PRO A 627 -38.78 -43.98 -24.21
N LYS A 628 -39.33 -45.05 -23.63
CA LYS A 628 -40.70 -45.07 -23.10
C LYS A 628 -40.96 -43.99 -22.04
N HIS A 629 -40.03 -43.74 -21.12
CA HIS A 629 -40.20 -42.72 -20.07
C HIS A 629 -40.28 -41.30 -20.63
N ALA A 630 -39.45 -40.95 -21.62
CA ALA A 630 -39.52 -39.66 -22.30
C ALA A 630 -40.87 -39.44 -22.99
N ARG A 631 -41.40 -40.47 -23.65
CA ARG A 631 -42.73 -40.41 -24.31
C ARG A 631 -43.88 -40.24 -23.31
N LEU A 632 -43.81 -40.95 -22.19
CA LEU A 632 -44.80 -40.79 -21.11
C LEU A 632 -44.72 -39.40 -20.46
N ALA A 633 -43.51 -38.87 -20.28
CA ALA A 633 -43.32 -37.50 -19.79
C ALA A 633 -43.91 -36.48 -20.77
N ALA A 634 -43.70 -36.64 -22.07
CA ALA A 634 -44.24 -35.75 -23.11
C ALA A 634 -45.77 -35.79 -23.16
N LEU A 635 -46.38 -36.98 -23.08
CA LEU A 635 -47.84 -37.11 -22.99
C LEU A 635 -48.42 -36.46 -21.74
N LYS A 636 -47.70 -36.52 -20.60
CA LYS A 636 -48.11 -35.83 -19.37
C LYS A 636 -47.95 -34.32 -19.50
N ALA A 637 -46.86 -33.87 -20.10
CA ALA A 637 -46.58 -32.46 -20.37
C ALA A 637 -47.67 -31.84 -21.27
N LEU A 638 -48.05 -32.50 -22.36
CA LEU A 638 -49.13 -32.06 -23.27
C LEU A 638 -50.51 -31.95 -22.62
N LYS A 639 -50.78 -32.69 -21.53
CA LYS A 639 -52.04 -32.56 -20.78
C LYS A 639 -52.07 -31.34 -19.88
N ASN A 640 -50.89 -30.85 -19.50
CA ASN A 640 -50.71 -29.73 -18.58
C ASN A 640 -50.34 -28.43 -19.31
N TYR A 641 -50.14 -28.49 -20.62
CA TYR A 641 -49.87 -27.38 -21.52
C TYR A 641 -51.19 -26.75 -21.94
#